data_AF-A0A4Z1C877-F1
#
_entry.id   AF-A0A4Z1C877-F1
#
_cell.length_a   1.000
_cell.length_b   1.000
_cell.length_c   1.000
_cell.angle_alpha   90.00
_cell.angle_beta   90.00
_cell.angle_gamma   90.00
#
_symmetry.space_group_name_H-M   'P 1'
#
loop_
_entity.id
_entity.type
_entity.pdbx_description
1 polymer ?
#
loop_
_entity_poly.entity_id
_entity_poly.type
_entity_poly.pdbx_seq_one_letter_code
_entity_poly.pdbx_strand_id
1 'polypeptide(L)'
;MSQYLLSFARGHLDGKSDAYLALFWCLYKANQSKGRYSDHIKDHLTKAADELLEKDYQLIASRFKKVLDAKPELDWVAPSGLSPLSYMQLKNFRGFGELAPDDKGSFLRFSKTKNIFYAPNGGGKSSLCEALEYGTTGHIKEADRRKTKVKQYIARGDSKMSLSLVGMDNAPVTRSLSWASCFIDRNRLQEFSLLGSKDTGSPEHDVIATLFGLEEFQEVLARFVKPESFSLNTFLKQDQTQALTNIARAREELIDERLSLTEKVTEINNQVCGHLGLSSAQQGAVRVRFLRLTKLGELKIRKAERLKVAEAPSAILMDRIRRAGRIASRLLLRRSKIGASFLNNAAAVNYSAVYEALVAIESTREDDVCPACSTPLSSVAENPFEKARRELQSLGILKELRSAQQRNDQRIVRLSAKISNAIAGVDRNTRLGVSCSLSLGELESAVADLDAATDRAEGAAQVLHHFNQLLTIDSAGVETYVNACRRKSEEVKRAESQVKRLEEQAQTLKETEGTVRALFADKRASQSAHTVAGEKISALLIQRDGLRDQDAGNVRFNSFIKQLQLEYANLYRDLLNYKLALEKERITGIEEKAADYYKAINDHDDEHESIEAIRFEKTGDGYRIKISNIDGTSLDAFSTLSEGHLRALGLSLLLAMAEKNKFPVIVFDDVVNAIDSDHRSNIIDLFFSDPYLRRTQMVVTTHDRLFWERFCMIAERHPQADQHSSCILSYTNKGIVVVDYAGGFKAKIQEALAVYDVRQALIYCRIWFESMVVEYCLENEVLITAKFGKSNLKKNIYLQISLEKTFALVEPRIAYDLTHFSLIKKDLVNWGGQNQEHHAFDEASLNFVHSKTSAEVIKIYDAIRLLECQLFPTEKQASCQRLLRDVNERIGVQAGKIEQLTRAPAEVQQDARQKLNHLRNHAGELSQELDYVEACLAQM
;
A
#
# COMPACT_ATOMS: atom_id res chain seq x y z
N MET A 1 0.42 17.04 18.05
CA MET A 1 -0.70 17.72 17.37
C MET A 1 -0.81 19.10 17.97
N SER A 2 -1.05 20.12 17.14
CA SER A 2 -1.28 21.49 17.61
C SER A 2 -2.50 21.54 18.52
N GLN A 3 -2.56 22.54 19.39
CA GLN A 3 -3.68 22.70 20.31
C GLN A 3 -5.02 22.92 19.57
N TYR A 4 -5.02 23.67 18.46
CA TYR A 4 -6.21 23.84 17.63
C TYR A 4 -6.76 22.53 17.09
N LEU A 5 -5.87 21.63 16.68
CA LEU A 5 -6.24 20.29 16.21
C LEU A 5 -6.72 19.39 17.36
N LEU A 6 -6.16 19.55 18.57
CA LEU A 6 -6.65 18.87 19.78
C LEU A 6 -8.03 19.38 20.21
N SER A 7 -8.29 20.69 20.09
CA SER A 7 -9.61 21.28 20.34
C SER A 7 -10.63 20.81 19.31
N PHE A 8 -10.26 20.80 18.02
CA PHE A 8 -11.06 20.20 16.96
C PHE A 8 -11.39 18.73 17.27
N ALA A 9 -10.38 17.94 17.66
CA ALA A 9 -10.54 16.53 18.03
C ALA A 9 -11.58 16.37 19.13
N ARG A 10 -11.49 17.18 20.20
CA ARG A 10 -12.38 17.10 21.35
C ARG A 10 -13.86 17.20 20.96
N GLY A 11 -14.18 18.07 19.99
CA GLY A 11 -15.54 18.22 19.44
C GLY A 11 -15.95 17.19 18.39
N HIS A 12 -15.02 16.42 17.82
CA HIS A 12 -15.25 15.54 16.66
C HIS A 12 -14.86 14.07 16.89
N LEU A 13 -14.88 13.60 18.14
CA LEU A 13 -14.64 12.19 18.50
C LEU A 13 -15.94 11.42 18.84
N ASP A 14 -17.03 12.11 19.18
CA ASP A 14 -18.30 11.46 19.53
C ASP A 14 -19.18 11.21 18.31
N GLY A 15 -19.84 10.05 18.27
CA GLY A 15 -20.86 9.74 17.26
C GLY A 15 -20.34 9.65 15.82
N LYS A 16 -19.01 9.62 15.63
CA LYS A 16 -18.36 9.46 14.33
C LYS A 16 -18.19 7.98 13.98
N SER A 17 -18.19 7.67 12.69
CA SER A 17 -18.00 6.31 12.19
C SER A 17 -16.56 5.82 12.42
N ASP A 18 -16.36 4.51 12.43
CA ASP A 18 -15.02 3.91 12.59
C ASP A 18 -14.06 4.37 11.49
N ALA A 19 -14.55 4.56 10.27
CA ALA A 19 -13.74 5.08 9.17
C ALA A 19 -13.27 6.53 9.41
N TYR A 20 -14.13 7.40 9.96
CA TYR A 20 -13.75 8.76 10.34
C TYR A 20 -12.68 8.74 11.45
N LEU A 21 -12.90 7.92 12.49
CA LEU A 21 -11.96 7.80 13.61
C LEU A 21 -10.64 7.15 13.18
N ALA A 22 -10.66 6.23 12.21
CA ALA A 22 -9.46 5.66 11.60
C ALA A 22 -8.62 6.72 10.87
N LEU A 23 -9.26 7.64 10.13
CA LEU A 23 -8.57 8.78 9.52
C LEU A 23 -7.94 9.68 10.57
N PHE A 24 -8.68 9.95 11.66
CA PHE A 24 -8.19 10.75 12.76
C PHE A 24 -6.98 10.11 13.45
N TRP A 25 -7.02 8.79 13.62
CA TRP A 25 -5.90 8.01 14.15
C TRP A 25 -4.69 8.05 13.21
N CYS A 26 -4.89 7.89 11.90
CA CYS A 26 -3.84 8.03 10.88
C CYS A 26 -3.22 9.43 10.92
N LEU A 27 -4.03 10.49 11.07
CA LEU A 27 -3.57 11.86 11.22
C LEU A 27 -2.70 12.04 12.47
N TYR A 28 -3.13 11.49 13.61
CA TYR A 28 -2.35 11.49 14.85
C TYR A 28 -0.99 10.82 14.68
N LYS A 29 -0.95 9.65 14.03
CA LYS A 29 0.30 8.91 13.74
C LYS A 29 1.21 9.66 12.76
N ALA A 30 0.64 10.26 11.74
CA ALA A 30 1.36 11.02 10.72
C ALA A 30 1.83 12.41 11.18
N ASN A 31 1.37 12.89 12.35
CA ASN A 31 1.69 14.23 12.83
C ASN A 31 3.19 14.41 13.17
N GLN A 32 3.98 13.34 13.24
CA GLN A 32 5.43 13.40 13.44
C GLN A 32 6.24 13.24 12.15
N SER A 33 5.60 12.91 11.03
CA SER A 33 6.25 12.62 9.74
C SER A 33 5.95 13.70 8.70
N LYS A 34 6.92 14.02 7.84
CA LYS A 34 6.74 14.95 6.70
C LYS A 34 5.89 14.30 5.60
N GLY A 35 5.24 15.10 4.75
CA GLY A 35 4.47 14.63 3.58
C GLY A 35 2.94 14.79 3.71
N ARG A 36 2.21 14.52 2.62
CA ARG A 36 0.74 14.67 2.57
C ARG A 36 0.04 13.61 3.40
N TYR A 37 -1.05 13.97 4.09
CA TYR A 37 -1.82 13.02 4.88
C TYR A 37 -2.43 11.90 4.04
N SER A 38 -2.79 12.19 2.78
CA SER A 38 -3.24 11.18 1.81
C SER A 38 -2.23 10.06 1.63
N ASP A 39 -0.94 10.38 1.61
CA ASP A 39 0.12 9.41 1.35
C ASP A 39 0.35 8.54 2.57
N HIS A 40 0.28 9.11 3.78
CA HIS A 40 0.35 8.36 5.04
C HIS A 40 -0.81 7.39 5.20
N ILE A 41 -2.04 7.79 4.83
CA ILE A 41 -3.20 6.90 4.84
C ILE A 41 -2.98 5.73 3.87
N LYS A 42 -2.52 6.02 2.64
CA LYS A 42 -2.21 4.99 1.64
C LYS A 42 -1.07 4.07 2.08
N ASP A 43 -0.04 4.59 2.74
CA ASP A 43 1.08 3.81 3.27
C ASP A 43 0.61 2.86 4.39
N HIS A 44 -0.25 3.33 5.30
CA HIS A 44 -0.87 2.47 6.32
C HIS A 44 -1.76 1.39 5.72
N LEU A 45 -2.56 1.72 4.70
CA LEU A 45 -3.34 0.73 3.95
C LEU A 45 -2.44 -0.29 3.21
N THR A 46 -1.21 0.07 2.87
CA THR A 46 -0.27 -0.84 2.20
C THR A 46 0.45 -1.75 3.21
N LYS A 47 0.87 -1.20 4.36
CA LYS A 47 1.72 -1.90 5.34
C LYS A 47 0.96 -2.62 6.45
N ALA A 48 -0.23 -2.13 6.81
CA ALA A 48 -0.96 -2.54 8.01
C ALA A 48 -2.49 -2.47 7.83
N ALA A 49 -3.01 -2.91 6.68
CA ALA A 49 -4.45 -2.90 6.39
C ALA A 49 -5.29 -3.68 7.41
N ASP A 50 -4.82 -4.85 7.84
CA ASP A 50 -5.55 -5.69 8.79
C ASP A 50 -5.60 -5.04 10.18
N GLU A 51 -4.51 -4.36 10.58
CA GLU A 51 -4.47 -3.59 11.83
C GLU A 51 -5.48 -2.43 11.83
N LEU A 52 -5.75 -1.84 10.66
CA LEU A 52 -6.76 -0.80 10.52
C LEU A 52 -8.19 -1.34 10.63
N LEU A 53 -8.45 -2.61 10.30
CA LEU A 53 -9.78 -3.23 10.38
C LEU A 53 -10.13 -3.80 11.76
N GLU A 54 -9.12 -4.24 12.51
CA GLU A 54 -9.29 -4.93 13.79
C GLU A 54 -9.28 -4.00 15.00
N LYS A 55 -8.76 -2.77 14.86
CA LYS A 55 -8.76 -1.79 15.95
C LYS A 55 -10.17 -1.31 16.30
N ASP A 56 -10.45 -1.27 17.59
CA ASP A 56 -11.63 -0.62 18.15
C ASP A 56 -11.41 0.89 18.23
N TYR A 57 -11.79 1.61 17.17
CA TYR A 57 -11.62 3.06 17.12
C TYR A 57 -12.53 3.80 18.09
N GLN A 58 -13.70 3.25 18.44
CA GLN A 58 -14.62 3.86 19.40
C GLN A 58 -13.99 3.86 20.81
N LEU A 59 -13.35 2.75 21.19
CA LEU A 59 -12.62 2.68 22.45
C LEU A 59 -11.41 3.62 22.47
N ILE A 60 -10.66 3.71 21.36
CA ILE A 60 -9.53 4.64 21.25
C ILE A 60 -10.02 6.10 21.36
N ALA A 61 -11.07 6.45 20.64
CA ALA A 61 -11.67 7.78 20.63
C ALA A 61 -12.17 8.18 22.02
N SER A 62 -12.90 7.30 22.71
CA SER A 62 -13.40 7.58 24.06
C SER A 62 -12.28 7.76 25.08
N ARG A 63 -11.20 6.97 25.01
CA ARG A 63 -10.02 7.14 25.87
C ARG A 63 -9.31 8.46 25.58
N PHE A 64 -9.11 8.77 24.29
CA PHE A 64 -8.45 10.00 23.89
C PHE A 64 -9.28 11.22 24.30
N LYS A 65 -10.60 11.16 24.11
CA LYS A 65 -11.53 12.22 24.54
C LYS A 65 -11.47 12.47 26.04
N LYS A 66 -11.45 11.43 26.89
CA LYS A 66 -11.27 11.61 28.36
C LYS A 66 -10.01 12.40 28.71
N VAL A 67 -8.92 12.20 27.97
CA VAL A 67 -7.67 12.95 28.15
C VAL A 67 -7.83 14.40 27.70
N LEU A 68 -8.56 14.66 26.62
CA LEU A 68 -8.84 16.02 26.12
C LEU A 68 -9.82 16.78 27.01
N ASP A 69 -10.85 16.13 27.55
CA ASP A 69 -11.82 16.75 28.47
C ASP A 69 -11.19 17.09 29.83
N ALA A 70 -10.11 16.40 30.21
CA ALA A 70 -9.32 16.70 31.40
C ALA A 70 -8.35 17.89 31.19
N LYS A 71 -8.30 18.48 30.00
CA LYS A 71 -7.43 19.62 29.64
C LYS A 71 -8.26 20.90 29.48
N PRO A 72 -8.48 21.66 30.58
CA PRO A 72 -9.24 22.92 30.52
C PRO A 72 -8.57 23.98 29.62
N GLU A 73 -7.26 23.86 29.40
CA GLU A 73 -6.51 24.65 28.41
C GLU A 73 -7.02 24.49 26.96
N LEU A 74 -7.85 23.48 26.64
CA LEU A 74 -8.45 23.30 25.31
C LEU A 74 -9.83 23.95 25.16
N ASP A 75 -10.45 24.40 26.26
CA ASP A 75 -11.67 25.21 26.21
C ASP A 75 -11.29 26.58 25.67
N TRP A 76 -11.45 26.80 24.37
CA TRP A 76 -11.41 28.15 23.84
C TRP A 76 -12.65 28.86 24.39
N VAL A 77 -12.42 29.64 25.44
CA VAL A 77 -13.35 30.64 25.98
C VAL A 77 -12.54 31.94 25.95
N ALA A 78 -13.19 33.05 25.56
CA ALA A 78 -12.64 34.39 25.74
C ALA A 78 -11.90 34.48 27.08
N PRO A 79 -10.71 35.10 27.14
CA PRO A 79 -9.73 34.79 28.18
C PRO A 79 -10.27 35.08 29.58
N SER A 80 -10.79 34.04 30.23
CA SER A 80 -11.11 34.07 31.65
C SER A 80 -9.86 33.61 32.39
N GLY A 81 -9.34 34.45 33.28
CA GLY A 81 -8.13 34.15 34.05
C GLY A 81 -6.81 34.73 33.53
N LEU A 82 -6.82 35.62 32.53
CA LEU A 82 -5.65 36.47 32.27
C LEU A 82 -5.58 37.57 33.32
N SER A 83 -4.37 37.91 33.78
CA SER A 83 -4.14 39.00 34.73
C SER A 83 -2.93 39.84 34.31
N PRO A 84 -2.83 41.11 34.71
CA PRO A 84 -1.61 41.89 34.52
C PRO A 84 -0.44 41.24 35.25
N LEU A 85 0.78 41.37 34.71
CA LEU A 85 2.00 40.81 35.26
C LEU A 85 2.55 41.69 36.38
N SER A 86 3.03 41.10 37.48
CA SER A 86 3.67 41.83 38.58
C SER A 86 5.20 41.77 38.50
N TYR A 87 5.75 40.57 38.44
CA TYR A 87 7.20 40.38 38.32
C TYR A 87 7.55 39.04 37.69
N MET A 88 8.77 38.95 37.18
CA MET A 88 9.38 37.74 36.65
C MET A 88 10.75 37.52 37.29
N GLN A 89 10.99 36.30 37.78
CA GLN A 89 12.30 35.84 38.25
C GLN A 89 12.81 34.76 37.30
N LEU A 90 14.03 34.94 36.78
CA LEU A 90 14.53 34.14 35.69
C LEU A 90 16.01 33.79 35.85
N LYS A 91 16.35 32.50 35.76
CA LYS A 91 17.71 31.99 35.92
C LYS A 91 18.05 31.02 34.79
N ASN A 92 19.23 31.17 34.19
CA ASN A 92 19.79 30.26 33.17
C ASN A 92 18.83 29.94 32.00
N PHE A 93 18.06 30.94 31.58
CA PHE A 93 17.19 30.89 30.41
C PHE A 93 17.84 31.71 29.30
N ARG A 94 17.79 31.26 28.05
CA ARG A 94 18.37 31.93 26.87
C ARG A 94 18.53 33.45 27.02
N GLY A 95 19.78 33.93 26.97
CA GLY A 95 20.13 35.35 27.17
C GLY A 95 20.36 35.76 28.62
N PHE A 96 19.62 35.22 29.59
CA PHE A 96 19.74 35.47 31.02
C PHE A 96 20.57 34.40 31.73
N GLY A 97 21.39 34.78 32.70
CA GLY A 97 22.31 33.85 33.38
C GLY A 97 22.22 33.98 34.88
N GLU A 98 23.32 33.67 35.53
CA GLU A 98 23.50 33.80 36.98
C GLU A 98 24.84 34.50 37.23
N LEU A 99 24.88 35.38 38.24
CA LEU A 99 26.10 36.06 38.66
C LEU A 99 26.93 35.17 39.60
N ALA A 100 26.26 34.39 40.45
CA ALA A 100 26.84 33.45 41.42
C ALA A 100 25.98 32.16 41.53
N PRO A 101 26.51 31.05 42.08
CA PRO A 101 25.75 29.81 42.23
C PRO A 101 24.45 29.96 43.05
N ASP A 102 24.50 30.81 44.08
CA ASP A 102 23.39 31.10 45.00
C ASP A 102 22.41 32.17 44.44
N ASP A 103 22.73 32.76 43.29
CA ASP A 103 21.90 33.76 42.63
C ASP A 103 20.59 33.12 42.16
N LYS A 104 19.47 33.81 42.37
CA LYS A 104 18.16 33.41 41.84
C LYS A 104 17.96 33.87 40.39
N GLY A 105 18.96 34.52 39.80
CA GLY A 105 18.96 35.07 38.46
C GLY A 105 18.37 36.49 38.41
N SER A 106 17.98 36.93 37.22
CA SER A 106 17.43 38.26 36.98
C SER A 106 16.01 38.40 37.53
N PHE A 107 15.76 39.46 38.30
CA PHE A 107 14.45 39.86 38.78
C PHE A 107 13.96 41.07 37.98
N LEU A 108 12.79 40.97 37.36
CA LEU A 108 12.17 42.03 36.59
C LEU A 108 10.81 42.37 37.20
N ARG A 109 10.56 43.64 37.48
CA ARG A 109 9.29 44.13 37.99
C ARG A 109 8.54 44.87 36.90
N PHE A 110 7.24 44.59 36.78
CA PHE A 110 6.35 45.27 35.86
C PHE A 110 5.50 46.31 36.60
N SER A 111 5.34 47.48 36.00
CA SER A 111 4.41 48.53 36.40
C SER A 111 2.96 48.13 36.06
N LYS A 112 1.98 48.84 36.62
CA LYS A 112 0.55 48.51 36.44
C LYS A 112 0.08 48.72 35.00
N THR A 113 0.59 49.74 34.29
CA THR A 113 0.09 50.10 32.97
C THR A 113 1.16 50.10 31.90
N LYS A 114 2.30 50.77 32.05
CA LYS A 114 3.24 50.96 30.93
C LYS A 114 4.65 50.50 31.26
N ASN A 115 5.19 49.55 30.49
CA ASN A 115 6.55 49.04 30.68
C ASN A 115 7.29 49.16 29.34
N ILE A 116 8.40 49.89 29.31
CA ILE A 116 9.22 50.01 28.11
C ILE A 116 10.64 49.51 28.36
N PHE A 117 11.14 48.70 27.43
CA PHE A 117 12.46 48.09 27.46
C PHE A 117 13.26 48.49 26.23
N TYR A 118 14.31 49.28 26.44
CA TYR A 118 15.22 49.69 25.39
C TYR A 118 16.46 48.79 25.36
N ALA A 119 16.87 48.35 24.16
CA ALA A 119 18.17 47.71 23.99
C ALA A 119 18.67 47.80 22.54
N PRO A 120 19.99 47.93 22.31
CA PRO A 120 20.55 47.75 20.98
C PRO A 120 20.34 46.31 20.46
N ASN A 121 20.68 46.07 19.19
CA ASN A 121 20.63 44.73 18.61
C ASN A 121 21.56 43.78 19.38
N GLY A 122 21.05 42.60 19.75
CA GLY A 122 21.76 41.65 20.63
C GLY A 122 21.67 41.95 22.13
N GLY A 123 21.02 43.04 22.55
CA GLY A 123 20.90 43.42 23.97
C GLY A 123 19.94 42.58 24.83
N GLY A 124 19.22 41.61 24.24
CA GLY A 124 18.35 40.67 24.97
C GLY A 124 16.84 40.91 24.88
N LYS A 125 16.36 41.78 24.00
CA LYS A 125 14.92 42.07 23.79
C LYS A 125 14.10 40.82 23.48
N SER A 126 14.48 40.08 22.44
CA SER A 126 13.79 38.83 22.06
C SER A 126 13.84 37.80 23.18
N SER A 127 14.96 37.69 23.90
CA SER A 127 15.06 36.81 25.07
C SER A 127 14.09 37.17 26.19
N LEU A 128 13.82 38.47 26.42
CA LEU A 128 12.80 38.93 27.37
C LEU A 128 11.39 38.54 26.91
N CYS A 129 11.05 38.80 25.64
CA CYS A 129 9.75 38.44 25.07
C CYS A 129 9.53 36.93 25.06
N GLU A 130 10.54 36.14 24.67
CA GLU A 130 10.53 34.68 24.70
C GLU A 130 10.41 34.12 26.14
N ALA A 131 11.01 34.78 27.13
CA ALA A 131 10.86 34.41 28.53
C ALA A 131 9.42 34.64 29.01
N LEU A 132 8.82 35.78 28.65
CA LEU A 132 7.41 36.07 28.92
C LEU A 132 6.47 35.09 28.19
N GLU A 133 6.73 34.80 26.92
CA GLU A 133 5.97 33.86 26.12
C GLU A 133 6.03 32.45 26.73
N TYR A 134 7.22 31.98 27.10
CA TYR A 134 7.40 30.69 27.77
C TYR A 134 6.75 30.66 29.16
N GLY A 135 6.87 31.75 29.92
CA GLY A 135 6.29 31.88 31.26
C GLY A 135 4.76 31.84 31.27
N THR A 136 4.14 32.36 30.22
CA THR A 136 2.68 32.48 30.07
C THR A 136 2.04 31.34 29.27
N THR A 137 2.69 30.83 28.23
CA THR A 137 2.12 29.80 27.34
C THR A 137 2.75 28.41 27.53
N GLY A 138 3.97 28.34 28.08
CA GLY A 138 4.80 27.12 28.08
C GLY A 138 5.39 26.77 26.70
N HIS A 139 5.17 27.62 25.70
CA HIS A 139 5.60 27.47 24.33
C HIS A 139 6.41 28.69 23.88
N ILE A 140 7.16 28.58 22.77
CA ILE A 140 7.84 29.71 22.12
C ILE A 140 7.67 29.56 20.60
N LYS A 141 6.99 30.50 19.95
CA LYS A 141 6.77 30.42 18.49
C LYS A 141 8.06 30.37 17.68
N GLU A 142 9.06 31.16 18.06
CA GLU A 142 10.34 31.21 17.36
C GLU A 142 11.15 29.90 17.50
N ALA A 143 10.93 29.10 18.56
CA ALA A 143 11.56 27.79 18.69
C ALA A 143 11.06 26.82 17.60
N ASP A 144 9.75 26.87 17.32
CA ASP A 144 9.12 26.06 16.27
C ASP A 144 9.52 26.51 14.87
N ARG A 145 9.59 27.82 14.63
CA ARG A 145 10.13 28.39 13.38
C ARG A 145 11.54 27.88 13.09
N ARG A 146 12.38 27.77 14.14
CA ARG A 146 13.75 27.20 14.06
C ARG A 146 13.81 25.69 14.16
N LYS A 147 12.66 24.99 14.21
CA LYS A 147 12.57 23.53 14.31
C LYS A 147 13.38 22.95 15.47
N THR A 148 13.45 23.68 16.58
CA THR A 148 14.24 23.32 17.76
C THR A 148 13.30 23.04 18.91
N LYS A 149 13.49 21.93 19.62
CA LYS A 149 12.66 21.61 20.80
C LYS A 149 12.79 22.72 21.83
N VAL A 150 11.68 23.21 22.39
CA VAL A 150 11.65 24.31 23.38
C VAL A 150 12.69 24.10 24.50
N LYS A 151 12.82 22.88 25.05
CA LYS A 151 13.81 22.56 26.10
C LYS A 151 15.27 22.84 25.67
N GLN A 152 15.62 22.56 24.42
CA GLN A 152 16.96 22.84 23.87
C GLN A 152 17.11 24.31 23.55
N TYR A 153 16.05 24.93 23.04
CA TYR A 153 16.03 26.32 22.64
C TYR A 153 16.24 27.29 23.82
N ILE A 154 15.60 27.03 24.95
CA ILE A 154 15.69 27.88 26.15
C ILE A 154 16.95 27.66 26.97
N ALA A 155 17.72 26.61 26.68
CA ALA A 155 18.87 26.22 27.48
C ALA A 155 20.02 27.22 27.37
N ARG A 156 20.70 27.47 28.49
CA ARG A 156 21.94 28.22 28.55
C ARG A 156 23.05 27.33 29.12
N GLY A 157 23.76 26.64 28.24
CA GLY A 157 24.72 25.60 28.64
C GLY A 157 24.02 24.44 29.35
N ASP A 158 24.71 23.80 30.30
CA ASP A 158 24.22 22.64 31.06
C ASP A 158 23.49 23.02 32.36
N SER A 159 23.39 24.30 32.69
CA SER A 159 22.79 24.77 33.94
C SER A 159 21.27 24.60 33.97
N LYS A 160 20.72 24.27 35.15
CA LYS A 160 19.28 24.11 35.34
C LYS A 160 18.58 25.47 35.24
N MET A 161 17.62 25.56 34.32
CA MET A 161 16.76 26.74 34.12
C MET A 161 15.68 26.83 35.20
N SER A 162 15.38 28.06 35.65
CA SER A 162 14.20 28.35 36.48
C SER A 162 13.52 29.66 36.05
N LEU A 163 12.20 29.63 35.90
CA LEU A 163 11.36 30.80 35.65
C LEU A 163 10.16 30.79 36.59
N SER A 164 9.94 31.91 37.28
CA SER A 164 8.73 32.20 38.04
C SER A 164 8.14 33.50 37.51
N LEU A 165 6.86 33.46 37.13
CA LEU A 165 6.11 34.60 36.66
C LEU A 165 4.87 34.75 37.55
N VAL A 166 4.66 35.95 38.09
CA VAL A 166 3.60 36.23 39.07
C VAL A 166 2.75 37.38 38.56
N GLY A 167 1.42 37.23 38.65
CA GLY A 167 0.45 38.25 38.29
C GLY A 167 0.29 39.33 39.37
N MET A 168 -0.40 40.41 39.05
CA MET A 168 -0.75 41.50 39.99
C MET A 168 -1.74 41.06 41.08
N ASP A 169 -2.36 39.89 40.91
CA ASP A 169 -3.13 39.17 41.92
C ASP A 169 -2.25 38.44 42.95
N ASN A 170 -0.92 38.56 42.86
CA ASN A 170 0.07 37.84 43.66
C ASN A 170 -0.01 36.31 43.50
N ALA A 171 -0.65 35.81 42.44
CA ALA A 171 -0.70 34.39 42.12
C ALA A 171 0.31 34.04 41.02
N PRO A 172 0.87 32.81 41.02
CA PRO A 172 1.63 32.32 39.87
C PRO A 172 0.76 32.34 38.61
N VAL A 173 1.31 32.83 37.50
CA VAL A 173 0.59 32.86 36.23
C VAL A 173 0.30 31.43 35.78
N THR A 174 -0.98 31.13 35.56
CA THR A 174 -1.40 29.84 35.01
C THR A 174 -1.08 29.80 33.53
N ARG A 175 -0.27 28.81 33.14
CA ARG A 175 0.16 28.67 31.74
C ARG A 175 -1.02 28.28 30.87
N SER A 176 -1.25 29.04 29.81
CA SER A 176 -2.28 28.78 28.81
C SER A 176 -1.89 29.34 27.46
N LEU A 177 -2.28 28.67 26.39
CA LEU A 177 -2.08 29.19 25.03
C LEU A 177 -2.98 30.39 24.73
N SER A 178 -4.00 30.67 25.55
CA SER A 178 -4.79 31.91 25.47
C SER A 178 -3.93 33.17 25.59
N TRP A 179 -2.76 33.09 26.26
CA TRP A 179 -1.81 34.19 26.34
C TRP A 179 -1.14 34.52 25.01
N ALA A 180 -1.11 33.60 24.03
CA ALA A 180 -0.42 33.81 22.74
C ALA A 180 -1.01 34.98 21.92
N SER A 181 -2.28 35.32 22.15
CA SER A 181 -2.95 36.47 21.52
C SER A 181 -2.54 37.82 22.12
N CYS A 182 -1.95 37.84 23.31
CA CYS A 182 -1.40 39.05 23.94
C CYS A 182 -0.06 39.48 23.33
N PHE A 183 0.62 38.59 22.58
CA PHE A 183 1.91 38.88 21.96
C PHE A 183 1.72 39.36 20.52
N ILE A 184 2.21 40.57 20.26
CA ILE A 184 2.34 41.15 18.92
C ILE A 184 3.84 41.20 18.64
N ASP A 185 4.29 40.45 17.64
CA ASP A 185 5.69 40.39 17.24
C ASP A 185 5.90 41.05 15.89
N ARG A 186 7.12 41.56 15.69
CA ARG A 186 7.53 42.21 14.44
C ARG A 186 7.37 41.32 13.20
N ASN A 187 7.72 40.03 13.31
CA ASN A 187 7.72 39.12 12.17
C ASN A 187 6.30 38.85 11.67
N ARG A 188 5.32 38.76 12.57
CA ARG A 188 3.91 38.57 12.26
C ARG A 188 3.31 39.72 11.46
N LEU A 189 3.69 40.97 11.79
CA LEU A 189 3.27 42.13 10.98
C LEU A 189 3.96 42.17 9.61
N GLN A 190 5.25 41.81 9.57
CA GLN A 190 6.00 41.76 8.32
C GLN A 190 5.49 40.64 7.39
N GLU A 191 5.18 39.47 7.93
CA GLU A 191 4.55 38.38 7.19
C GLU A 191 3.18 38.82 6.68
N PHE A 192 2.36 39.48 7.51
CA PHE A 192 1.09 40.06 7.09
C PHE A 192 1.24 41.01 5.92
N SER A 193 2.19 41.96 5.95
CA SER A 193 2.38 42.94 4.88
C SER A 193 2.90 42.36 3.57
N LEU A 194 3.50 41.17 3.60
CA LEU A 194 4.06 40.48 2.44
C LEU A 194 3.12 39.41 1.85
N LEU A 195 1.95 39.19 2.45
CA LEU A 195 0.95 38.25 1.95
C LEU A 195 0.39 38.74 0.61
N GLY A 196 0.79 38.08 -0.48
CA GLY A 196 0.52 38.52 -1.86
C GLY A 196 1.77 38.58 -2.74
N SER A 197 2.97 38.61 -2.15
CA SER A 197 4.23 38.59 -2.90
C SER A 197 4.68 37.16 -3.21
N LYS A 198 5.41 36.97 -4.33
CA LYS A 198 6.03 35.67 -4.67
C LYS A 198 7.07 35.20 -3.66
N ASP A 199 7.56 36.09 -2.80
CA ASP A 199 8.68 35.84 -1.90
C ASP A 199 8.28 35.06 -0.63
N THR A 200 7.00 35.03 -0.26
CA THR A 200 6.51 34.32 0.94
C THR A 200 6.13 32.86 0.68
N GLY A 201 5.96 32.44 -0.58
CA GLY A 201 5.59 31.06 -0.96
C GLY A 201 4.23 30.57 -0.43
N SER A 202 3.50 31.40 0.30
CA SER A 202 2.17 31.14 0.83
C SER A 202 1.09 31.47 -0.21
N PRO A 203 0.08 30.61 -0.42
CA PRO A 203 -1.03 30.94 -1.31
C PRO A 203 -1.76 32.19 -0.79
N GLU A 204 -2.02 33.15 -1.67
CA GLU A 204 -2.61 34.48 -1.41
C GLU A 204 -3.95 34.48 -0.63
N HIS A 205 -4.56 33.31 -0.42
CA HIS A 205 -5.97 33.18 -0.10
C HIS A 205 -6.33 33.29 1.38
N ASP A 206 -5.37 33.41 2.30
CA ASP A 206 -5.67 33.19 3.73
C ASP A 206 -4.97 34.15 4.70
N VAL A 207 -5.05 35.43 4.38
CA VAL A 207 -4.39 36.51 5.13
C VAL A 207 -4.74 36.52 6.62
N ILE A 208 -6.02 36.27 6.92
CA ILE A 208 -6.58 36.32 8.29
C ILE A 208 -5.98 35.22 9.17
N ALA A 209 -5.70 34.04 8.62
CA ALA A 209 -5.08 32.95 9.35
C ALA A 209 -3.70 33.35 9.89
N THR A 210 -2.85 33.97 9.05
CA THR A 210 -1.54 34.47 9.45
C THR A 210 -1.65 35.61 10.47
N LEU A 211 -2.54 36.58 10.24
CA LEU A 211 -2.63 37.70 11.17
C LEU A 211 -3.07 37.24 12.55
N PHE A 212 -3.97 36.27 12.68
CA PHE A 212 -4.47 35.85 13.99
C PHE A 212 -3.73 34.64 14.60
N GLY A 213 -2.74 34.05 13.94
CA GLY A 213 -1.99 32.93 14.49
C GLY A 213 -2.71 31.58 14.35
N LEU A 214 -3.24 31.31 13.15
CA LEU A 214 -3.87 30.04 12.72
C LEU A 214 -3.03 29.30 11.66
N GLU A 215 -1.76 29.68 11.47
CA GLU A 215 -0.88 29.13 10.43
C GLU A 215 -0.67 27.62 10.59
N GLU A 216 -0.52 27.14 11.83
CA GLU A 216 -0.40 25.70 12.11
C GLU A 216 -1.62 24.90 11.62
N PHE A 217 -2.82 25.48 11.75
CA PHE A 217 -4.05 24.82 11.30
C PHE A 217 -4.13 24.84 9.77
N GLN A 218 -3.68 25.93 9.14
CA GLN A 218 -3.56 26.03 7.69
C GLN A 218 -2.52 25.04 7.13
N GLU A 219 -1.39 24.85 7.80
CA GLU A 219 -0.39 23.83 7.42
C GLU A 219 -0.99 22.42 7.46
N VAL A 220 -1.78 22.11 8.49
CA VAL A 220 -2.51 20.83 8.57
C VAL A 220 -3.42 20.67 7.35
N LEU A 221 -4.25 21.67 7.03
CA LEU A 221 -5.13 21.64 5.86
C LEU A 221 -4.37 21.54 4.53
N ALA A 222 -3.23 22.22 4.39
CA ALA A 222 -2.39 22.18 3.18
C ALA A 222 -1.78 20.79 2.92
N ARG A 223 -1.64 19.96 3.96
CA ARG A 223 -1.20 18.56 3.84
C ARG A 223 -2.31 17.61 3.37
N PHE A 224 -3.57 18.05 3.38
CA PHE A 224 -4.67 17.31 2.76
C PHE A 224 -4.71 17.59 1.25
N VAL A 225 -5.00 16.56 0.49
CA VAL A 225 -5.40 16.70 -0.91
C VAL A 225 -6.91 16.97 -0.95
N LYS A 226 -7.38 17.76 -1.92
CA LYS A 226 -8.81 18.00 -2.11
C LYS A 226 -9.59 16.67 -2.22
N PRO A 227 -10.81 16.57 -1.67
CA PRO A 227 -11.58 15.33 -1.65
C PRO A 227 -11.72 14.63 -3.01
N GLU A 228 -11.85 15.39 -4.10
CA GLU A 228 -12.00 14.86 -5.46
C GLU A 228 -10.75 14.12 -5.95
N SER A 229 -9.58 14.49 -5.43
CA SER A 229 -8.29 13.88 -5.76
C SER A 229 -7.89 12.75 -4.79
N PHE A 230 -8.68 12.51 -3.74
CA PHE A 230 -8.45 11.41 -2.79
C PHE A 230 -9.17 10.12 -3.24
N SER A 231 -8.47 9.30 -4.02
CA SER A 231 -8.94 7.97 -4.44
C SER A 231 -8.19 6.83 -3.76
N LEU A 232 -8.95 5.86 -3.25
CA LEU A 232 -8.48 4.59 -2.69
C LEU A 232 -8.94 3.38 -3.54
N ASN A 233 -9.47 3.62 -4.75
CA ASN A 233 -10.01 2.56 -5.61
C ASN A 233 -8.97 1.48 -5.94
N THR A 234 -7.69 1.82 -5.94
CA THR A 234 -6.56 0.88 -6.16
C THR A 234 -6.42 -0.17 -5.07
N PHE A 235 -6.97 0.08 -3.87
CA PHE A 235 -6.94 -0.85 -2.74
C PHE A 235 -8.15 -1.79 -2.72
N LEU A 236 -9.16 -1.59 -3.58
CA LEU A 236 -10.31 -2.48 -3.62
C LEU A 236 -9.88 -3.89 -4.03
N LYS A 237 -10.21 -4.87 -3.18
CA LYS A 237 -9.95 -6.29 -3.45
C LYS A 237 -10.98 -6.80 -4.46
N GLN A 238 -10.55 -7.67 -5.37
CA GLN A 238 -11.44 -8.27 -6.37
C GLN A 238 -12.47 -9.18 -5.70
N ASP A 239 -13.69 -9.10 -6.20
CA ASP A 239 -14.81 -9.96 -5.83
C ASP A 239 -14.55 -11.39 -6.37
N GLN A 240 -14.72 -12.41 -5.52
CA GLN A 240 -14.47 -13.81 -5.89
C GLN A 240 -15.66 -14.45 -6.62
N THR A 241 -16.70 -13.68 -6.98
CA THR A 241 -17.90 -14.14 -7.68
C THR A 241 -17.60 -15.03 -8.89
N GLN A 242 -16.62 -14.65 -9.74
CA GLN A 242 -16.29 -15.42 -10.96
C GLN A 242 -15.59 -16.76 -10.65
N ALA A 243 -14.76 -16.80 -9.61
CA ALA A 243 -14.14 -18.03 -9.13
C ALA A 243 -15.20 -18.97 -8.51
N LEU A 244 -16.15 -18.41 -7.75
CA LEU A 244 -17.28 -19.15 -7.17
C LEU A 244 -18.21 -19.69 -8.27
N THR A 245 -18.47 -18.95 -9.35
CA THR A 245 -19.27 -19.45 -10.49
C THR A 245 -18.56 -20.57 -11.24
N ASN A 246 -17.24 -20.47 -11.43
CA ASN A 246 -16.45 -21.53 -12.07
C ASN A 246 -16.46 -22.83 -11.25
N ILE A 247 -16.35 -22.74 -9.92
CA ILE A 247 -16.45 -23.91 -9.03
C ILE A 247 -17.86 -24.51 -9.06
N ALA A 248 -18.90 -23.68 -9.07
CA ALA A 248 -20.29 -24.16 -9.16
C ALA A 248 -20.52 -24.95 -10.46
N ARG A 249 -20.08 -24.42 -11.59
CA ARG A 249 -20.16 -25.09 -12.91
C ARG A 249 -19.38 -26.40 -12.95
N ALA A 250 -18.12 -26.40 -12.51
CA ALA A 250 -17.30 -27.61 -12.48
C ALA A 250 -17.88 -28.70 -11.56
N ARG A 251 -18.53 -28.30 -10.46
CA ARG A 251 -19.25 -29.22 -9.58
C ARG A 251 -20.47 -29.83 -10.28
N GLU A 252 -21.22 -29.03 -11.03
CA GLU A 252 -22.40 -29.49 -11.77
C GLU A 252 -22.02 -30.50 -12.85
N GLU A 253 -20.97 -30.22 -13.63
CA GLU A 253 -20.40 -31.14 -14.62
C GLU A 253 -19.98 -32.49 -14.00
N LEU A 254 -19.34 -32.48 -12.82
CA LEU A 254 -18.94 -33.71 -12.11
C LEU A 254 -20.13 -34.48 -11.51
N ILE A 255 -21.21 -33.79 -11.15
CA ILE A 255 -22.45 -34.43 -10.67
C ILE A 255 -23.11 -35.17 -11.83
N ASP A 256 -23.22 -34.51 -12.99
CA ASP A 256 -23.75 -35.12 -14.22
C ASP A 256 -22.91 -36.33 -14.67
N GLU A 257 -21.58 -36.21 -14.59
CA GLU A 257 -20.67 -37.33 -14.85
C GLU A 257 -20.95 -38.50 -13.90
N ARG A 258 -21.15 -38.26 -12.60
CA ARG A 258 -21.47 -39.32 -11.63
C ARG A 258 -22.83 -39.96 -11.86
N LEU A 259 -23.84 -39.19 -12.25
CA LEU A 259 -25.16 -39.71 -12.61
C LEU A 259 -25.04 -40.64 -13.82
N SER A 260 -24.39 -40.19 -14.89
CA SER A 260 -24.11 -40.98 -16.10
C SER A 260 -23.33 -42.27 -15.81
N LEU A 261 -22.29 -42.20 -14.97
CA LEU A 261 -21.52 -43.38 -14.56
C LEU A 261 -22.36 -44.36 -13.74
N THR A 262 -23.28 -43.87 -12.90
CA THR A 262 -24.20 -44.71 -12.13
C THR A 262 -25.16 -45.45 -13.05
N GLU A 263 -25.77 -44.74 -14.01
CA GLU A 263 -26.63 -45.31 -15.04
C GLU A 263 -25.90 -46.37 -15.88
N LYS A 264 -24.66 -46.07 -16.28
CA LYS A 264 -23.80 -47.01 -17.01
C LYS A 264 -23.50 -48.27 -16.21
N VAL A 265 -23.24 -48.16 -14.91
CA VAL A 265 -23.03 -49.33 -14.04
C VAL A 265 -24.31 -50.16 -13.91
N THR A 266 -25.49 -49.53 -13.79
CA THR A 266 -26.77 -50.27 -13.80
C THR A 266 -27.02 -50.96 -15.13
N GLU A 267 -26.71 -50.33 -16.25
CA GLU A 267 -26.85 -50.93 -17.58
C GLU A 267 -25.93 -52.14 -17.75
N ILE A 268 -24.66 -52.01 -17.38
CA ILE A 268 -23.70 -53.14 -17.39
C ILE A 268 -24.20 -54.29 -16.52
N ASN A 269 -24.77 -54.01 -15.34
CA ASN A 269 -25.34 -55.03 -14.47
C ASN A 269 -26.52 -55.77 -15.13
N ASN A 270 -27.36 -55.06 -15.88
CA ASN A 270 -28.47 -55.66 -16.61
C ASN A 270 -27.96 -56.54 -17.76
N GLN A 271 -26.96 -56.07 -18.52
CA GLN A 271 -26.33 -56.84 -19.60
C GLN A 271 -25.66 -58.12 -19.10
N VAL A 272 -24.94 -58.05 -17.98
CA VAL A 272 -24.33 -59.23 -17.33
C VAL A 272 -25.41 -60.23 -16.92
N CYS A 273 -26.53 -59.78 -16.35
CA CYS A 273 -27.67 -60.65 -16.04
C CYS A 273 -28.25 -61.30 -17.29
N GLY A 274 -28.46 -60.54 -18.37
CA GLY A 274 -28.95 -61.04 -19.65
C GLY A 274 -28.08 -62.16 -20.23
N HIS A 275 -26.76 -61.95 -20.30
CA HIS A 275 -25.82 -62.97 -20.80
C HIS A 275 -25.75 -64.23 -19.93
N LEU A 276 -26.10 -64.15 -18.64
CA LEU A 276 -26.12 -65.28 -17.71
C LEU A 276 -27.50 -65.94 -17.56
N GLY A 277 -28.52 -65.42 -18.26
CA GLY A 277 -29.91 -65.89 -18.17
C GLY A 277 -30.55 -65.62 -16.80
N LEU A 278 -30.17 -64.51 -16.16
CA LEU A 278 -30.70 -64.05 -14.88
C LEU A 278 -31.61 -62.83 -15.11
N SER A 279 -32.62 -62.66 -14.26
CA SER A 279 -33.37 -61.40 -14.22
C SER A 279 -32.53 -60.29 -13.58
N SER A 280 -32.87 -59.02 -13.86
CA SER A 280 -32.22 -57.85 -13.28
C SER A 280 -32.27 -57.84 -11.74
N ALA A 281 -33.27 -58.48 -11.12
CA ALA A 281 -33.41 -58.62 -9.67
C ALA A 281 -32.44 -59.65 -9.03
N GLN A 282 -31.78 -60.50 -9.83
CA GLN A 282 -30.95 -61.62 -9.35
C GLN A 282 -29.45 -61.34 -9.37
N GLN A 283 -29.04 -60.08 -9.15
CA GLN A 283 -27.64 -59.66 -9.18
C GLN A 283 -26.73 -60.47 -8.23
N GLY A 284 -27.24 -60.88 -7.06
CA GLY A 284 -26.49 -61.71 -6.10
C GLY A 284 -26.07 -63.09 -6.63
N ALA A 285 -26.76 -63.61 -7.65
CA ALA A 285 -26.50 -64.92 -8.24
C ALA A 285 -25.45 -64.89 -9.38
N VAL A 286 -25.07 -63.70 -9.86
CA VAL A 286 -24.17 -63.50 -11.01
C VAL A 286 -22.85 -64.24 -10.83
N ARG A 287 -22.20 -64.12 -9.66
CA ARG A 287 -20.91 -64.78 -9.37
C ARG A 287 -21.01 -66.30 -9.47
N VAL A 288 -22.07 -66.88 -8.90
CA VAL A 288 -22.29 -68.33 -8.89
C VAL A 288 -22.59 -68.83 -10.30
N ARG A 289 -23.41 -68.10 -11.07
CA ARG A 289 -23.79 -68.46 -12.44
C ARG A 289 -22.61 -68.37 -13.41
N PHE A 290 -21.78 -67.34 -13.29
CA PHE A 290 -20.56 -67.17 -14.07
C PHE A 290 -19.56 -68.32 -13.80
N LEU A 291 -19.29 -68.66 -12.52
CA LEU A 291 -18.42 -69.80 -12.18
C LEU A 291 -18.95 -71.13 -12.74
N ARG A 292 -20.27 -71.32 -12.74
CA ARG A 292 -20.91 -72.50 -13.32
C ARG A 292 -20.77 -72.53 -14.85
N LEU A 293 -20.89 -71.39 -15.52
CA LEU A 293 -20.67 -71.25 -16.96
C LEU A 293 -19.25 -71.69 -17.34
N THR A 294 -18.23 -71.15 -16.67
CA THR A 294 -16.81 -71.48 -16.89
C THR A 294 -16.55 -72.97 -16.71
N LYS A 295 -17.00 -73.55 -15.58
CA LYS A 295 -16.86 -74.99 -15.30
C LYS A 295 -17.57 -75.86 -16.34
N LEU A 296 -18.74 -75.42 -16.81
CA LEU A 296 -19.52 -76.18 -17.80
C LEU A 296 -18.83 -76.17 -19.17
N GLY A 297 -18.23 -75.05 -19.58
CA GLY A 297 -17.38 -74.97 -20.77
C GLY A 297 -16.18 -75.93 -20.70
N GLU A 298 -15.43 -75.90 -19.59
CA GLU A 298 -14.29 -76.81 -19.36
C GLU A 298 -14.70 -78.29 -19.39
N LEU A 299 -15.82 -78.63 -18.75
CA LEU A 299 -16.34 -80.01 -18.75
C LEU A 299 -16.70 -80.50 -20.16
N LYS A 300 -17.23 -79.62 -21.01
CA LYS A 300 -17.59 -79.94 -22.41
C LYS A 300 -16.34 -80.17 -23.26
N ILE A 301 -15.30 -79.33 -23.10
CA ILE A 301 -13.98 -79.51 -23.75
C ILE A 301 -13.36 -80.84 -23.34
N ARG A 302 -13.23 -81.11 -22.03
CA ARG A 302 -12.67 -82.38 -21.53
C ARG A 302 -13.43 -83.60 -22.01
N LYS A 303 -14.76 -83.50 -22.14
CA LYS A 303 -15.60 -84.59 -22.66
C LYS A 303 -15.38 -84.81 -24.17
N ALA A 304 -15.16 -83.75 -24.94
CA ALA A 304 -14.82 -83.83 -26.36
C ALA A 304 -13.43 -84.44 -26.58
N GLU A 305 -12.42 -84.01 -25.83
CA GLU A 305 -11.05 -84.53 -25.90
C GLU A 305 -10.99 -86.04 -25.65
N ARG A 306 -11.72 -86.54 -24.65
CA ARG A 306 -11.79 -87.99 -24.34
C ARG A 306 -12.39 -88.83 -25.46
N LEU A 307 -13.25 -88.27 -26.29
CA LEU A 307 -13.93 -88.98 -27.39
C LEU A 307 -13.15 -88.93 -28.71
N LYS A 308 -12.11 -88.07 -28.82
CA LYS A 308 -11.37 -87.78 -30.06
C LYS A 308 -10.27 -88.79 -30.40
N VAL A 309 -10.08 -89.82 -29.56
CA VAL A 309 -8.91 -90.72 -29.58
C VAL A 309 -9.04 -91.89 -30.59
N ALA A 310 -10.21 -92.12 -31.18
CA ALA A 310 -10.47 -93.32 -31.98
C ALA A 310 -10.22 -93.13 -33.49
N GLU A 311 -9.40 -93.99 -34.10
CA GLU A 311 -9.11 -94.03 -35.54
C GLU A 311 -9.95 -95.14 -36.23
N ALA A 312 -10.46 -94.88 -37.44
CA ALA A 312 -11.38 -95.81 -38.12
C ALA A 312 -10.65 -96.97 -38.84
N PRO A 313 -11.12 -98.23 -38.72
CA PRO A 313 -10.50 -99.36 -39.43
C PRO A 313 -10.76 -99.31 -40.94
N SER A 314 -9.85 -99.91 -41.72
CA SER A 314 -9.97 -100.07 -43.17
C SER A 314 -11.02 -101.13 -43.51
N ALA A 315 -12.17 -100.71 -44.06
CA ALA A 315 -13.28 -101.60 -44.37
C ALA A 315 -13.45 -101.77 -45.89
N ILE A 316 -13.32 -103.01 -46.39
CA ILE A 316 -13.58 -103.38 -47.79
C ILE A 316 -14.93 -104.10 -47.85
N LEU A 317 -15.76 -103.77 -48.85
CA LEU A 317 -17.08 -104.41 -49.03
C LEU A 317 -16.96 -105.88 -49.46
N MET A 318 -17.76 -106.77 -48.85
CA MET A 318 -17.81 -108.20 -49.19
C MET A 318 -18.03 -108.47 -50.68
N ASP A 319 -18.86 -107.67 -51.35
CA ASP A 319 -19.10 -107.81 -52.79
C ASP A 319 -17.85 -107.61 -53.64
N ARG A 320 -16.94 -106.72 -53.19
CA ARG A 320 -15.65 -106.50 -53.87
C ARG A 320 -14.72 -107.69 -53.68
N ILE A 321 -14.71 -108.29 -52.49
CA ILE A 321 -13.91 -109.49 -52.17
C ILE A 321 -14.41 -110.69 -52.99
N ARG A 322 -15.72 -110.96 -52.99
CA ARG A 322 -16.34 -112.03 -53.80
C ARG A 322 -16.12 -111.83 -55.30
N ARG A 323 -16.10 -110.58 -55.78
CA ARG A 323 -15.79 -110.26 -57.18
C ARG A 323 -14.33 -110.53 -57.50
N ALA A 324 -13.40 -110.18 -56.61
CA ALA A 324 -11.98 -110.49 -56.77
C ALA A 324 -11.74 -112.01 -56.85
N GLY A 325 -12.40 -112.81 -56.01
CA GLY A 325 -12.29 -114.28 -56.07
C GLY A 325 -12.75 -114.87 -57.41
N ARG A 326 -13.93 -114.44 -57.90
CA ARG A 326 -14.43 -114.85 -59.22
C ARG A 326 -13.47 -114.51 -60.37
N ILE A 327 -12.81 -113.35 -60.31
CA ILE A 327 -11.81 -112.95 -61.31
C ILE A 327 -10.56 -113.82 -61.16
N ALA A 328 -10.10 -114.08 -59.94
CA ALA A 328 -8.94 -114.91 -59.66
C ALA A 328 -9.11 -116.33 -60.22
N SER A 329 -10.24 -117.00 -59.96
CA SER A 329 -10.49 -118.36 -60.48
C SER A 329 -10.48 -118.40 -62.01
N ARG A 330 -11.07 -117.38 -62.66
CA ARG A 330 -11.11 -117.27 -64.12
C ARG A 330 -9.71 -117.10 -64.72
N LEU A 331 -8.84 -116.31 -64.09
CA LEU A 331 -7.48 -116.07 -64.56
C LEU A 331 -6.59 -117.31 -64.39
N LEU A 332 -6.72 -118.03 -63.27
CA LEU A 332 -6.00 -119.28 -63.03
C LEU A 332 -6.41 -120.38 -64.02
N LEU A 333 -7.71 -120.56 -64.25
CA LEU A 333 -8.21 -121.52 -65.24
C LEU A 333 -7.72 -121.19 -66.66
N ARG A 334 -7.66 -119.89 -67.00
CA ARG A 334 -7.14 -119.46 -68.29
C ARG A 334 -5.65 -119.75 -68.42
N ARG A 335 -4.87 -119.59 -67.35
CA ARG A 335 -3.43 -119.91 -67.33
C ARG A 335 -3.20 -121.39 -67.60
N SER A 336 -3.93 -122.30 -66.94
CA SER A 336 -3.75 -123.74 -67.15
C SER A 336 -4.11 -124.16 -68.57
N LYS A 337 -5.19 -123.61 -69.15
CA LYS A 337 -5.57 -123.87 -70.55
C LYS A 337 -4.49 -123.42 -71.53
N ILE A 338 -3.93 -122.22 -71.36
CA ILE A 338 -2.84 -121.72 -72.22
C ILE A 338 -1.59 -122.61 -72.09
N GLY A 339 -1.24 -123.04 -70.87
CA GLY A 339 -0.12 -123.95 -70.64
C GLY A 339 -0.29 -125.32 -71.32
N ALA A 340 -1.48 -125.93 -71.22
CA ALA A 340 -1.79 -127.20 -71.87
C ALA A 340 -1.69 -127.10 -73.41
N SER A 341 -2.16 -125.98 -74.00
CA SER A 341 -2.04 -125.73 -75.44
C SER A 341 -0.59 -125.50 -75.90
N PHE A 342 0.30 -125.01 -75.03
CA PHE A 342 1.72 -124.82 -75.36
C PHE A 342 2.48 -126.15 -75.40
N LEU A 343 2.22 -127.05 -74.45
CA LEU A 343 2.83 -128.39 -74.37
C LEU A 343 2.50 -129.26 -75.59
N ASN A 344 1.26 -129.21 -76.07
CA ASN A 344 0.83 -129.99 -77.24
C ASN A 344 1.53 -129.60 -78.55
N ASN A 345 2.10 -128.39 -78.66
CA ASN A 345 2.68 -127.87 -79.89
C ASN A 345 4.23 -127.77 -79.85
N ALA A 346 4.87 -128.29 -78.81
CA ALA A 346 6.31 -128.13 -78.58
C ALA A 346 7.21 -128.90 -79.58
N ALA A 347 6.72 -130.01 -80.17
CA ALA A 347 7.50 -130.84 -81.09
C ALA A 347 7.80 -130.17 -82.45
N ALA A 348 6.99 -129.19 -82.86
CA ALA A 348 7.11 -128.55 -84.18
C ALA A 348 8.09 -127.34 -84.20
N VAL A 349 8.55 -126.88 -83.02
CA VAL A 349 9.35 -125.65 -82.87
C VAL A 349 10.75 -125.77 -83.49
N ASN A 350 11.33 -126.98 -83.53
CA ASN A 350 12.68 -127.18 -84.08
C ASN A 350 12.77 -127.15 -85.60
N TYR A 351 11.65 -127.19 -86.33
CA TYR A 351 11.65 -127.20 -87.79
C TYR A 351 11.35 -125.82 -88.41
N SER A 352 10.99 -124.79 -87.60
CA SER A 352 10.62 -123.48 -88.13
C SER A 352 11.77 -122.81 -88.89
N ALA A 353 12.99 -122.86 -88.34
CA ALA A 353 14.17 -122.28 -88.97
C ALA A 353 14.51 -122.96 -90.30
N VAL A 354 14.23 -124.27 -90.41
CA VAL A 354 14.46 -125.06 -91.63
C VAL A 354 13.45 -124.67 -92.71
N TYR A 355 12.18 -124.52 -92.36
CA TYR A 355 11.14 -124.11 -93.31
C TYR A 355 11.26 -122.64 -93.73
N GLU A 356 11.65 -121.73 -92.82
CA GLU A 356 11.93 -120.32 -93.16
C GLU A 356 13.10 -120.22 -94.14
N ALA A 357 14.17 -121.00 -93.93
CA ALA A 357 15.30 -121.05 -94.86
C ALA A 357 14.90 -121.61 -96.24
N LEU A 358 14.06 -122.66 -96.29
CA LEU A 358 13.57 -123.24 -97.55
C LEU A 358 12.76 -122.24 -98.37
N VAL A 359 11.84 -121.48 -97.76
CA VAL A 359 11.06 -120.43 -98.46
C VAL A 359 11.97 -119.29 -98.93
N ALA A 360 12.99 -118.92 -98.17
CA ALA A 360 13.93 -117.88 -98.57
C ALA A 360 14.75 -118.29 -99.83
N ILE A 361 15.18 -119.55 -99.92
CA ILE A 361 15.93 -120.06 -101.07
C ILE A 361 15.11 -120.02 -102.37
N GLU A 362 13.82 -120.34 -102.32
CA GLU A 362 12.93 -120.31 -103.50
C GLU A 362 12.92 -118.94 -104.17
N SER A 363 12.95 -117.86 -103.38
CA SER A 363 12.89 -116.49 -103.90
C SER A 363 14.13 -116.03 -104.68
N THR A 364 15.18 -116.87 -104.78
CA THR A 364 16.48 -116.49 -105.37
C THR A 364 16.96 -117.39 -106.51
N ARG A 365 16.20 -118.42 -106.92
CA ARG A 365 16.62 -119.34 -108.01
C ARG A 365 15.54 -119.48 -109.09
N GLU A 366 15.99 -119.59 -110.34
CA GLU A 366 15.14 -119.77 -111.53
C GLU A 366 15.10 -121.23 -112.04
N ASP A 367 15.85 -122.15 -111.41
CA ASP A 367 15.94 -123.54 -111.85
C ASP A 367 14.87 -124.43 -111.19
N ASP A 368 14.12 -125.21 -111.98
CA ASP A 368 12.95 -126.00 -111.55
C ASP A 368 13.34 -127.36 -110.92
N VAL A 369 14.23 -127.32 -109.91
CA VAL A 369 14.82 -128.48 -109.23
C VAL A 369 14.85 -128.29 -107.71
N CYS A 370 14.69 -129.38 -106.96
CA CYS A 370 14.77 -129.41 -105.51
C CYS A 370 16.17 -128.94 -105.03
N PRO A 371 16.27 -127.95 -104.13
CA PRO A 371 17.57 -127.38 -103.73
C PRO A 371 18.44 -128.34 -102.91
N ALA A 372 17.87 -129.41 -102.35
CA ALA A 372 18.61 -130.38 -101.55
C ALA A 372 19.21 -131.54 -102.37
N CYS A 373 18.45 -132.08 -103.32
CA CYS A 373 18.83 -133.29 -104.07
C CYS A 373 18.87 -133.09 -105.60
N SER A 374 18.62 -131.87 -106.08
CA SER A 374 18.61 -131.48 -107.50
C SER A 374 17.64 -132.27 -108.38
N THR A 375 16.66 -132.94 -107.78
CA THR A 375 15.60 -133.64 -108.52
C THR A 375 14.61 -132.62 -109.09
N PRO A 376 14.21 -132.70 -110.38
CA PRO A 376 13.24 -131.78 -110.96
C PRO A 376 11.97 -131.69 -110.11
N LEU A 377 11.43 -130.49 -109.92
CA LEU A 377 10.26 -130.27 -109.06
C LEU A 377 9.01 -131.02 -109.56
N SER A 378 8.95 -131.34 -110.86
CA SER A 378 7.93 -132.21 -111.46
C SER A 378 7.97 -133.66 -110.98
N SER A 379 9.09 -134.10 -110.39
CA SER A 379 9.36 -135.51 -110.04
C SER A 379 9.43 -135.77 -108.52
N VAL A 380 9.28 -134.74 -107.69
CA VAL A 380 9.26 -134.89 -106.22
C VAL A 380 7.87 -135.26 -105.72
N ALA A 381 7.81 -136.12 -104.71
CA ALA A 381 6.56 -136.58 -104.10
C ALA A 381 5.74 -135.45 -103.46
N GLU A 382 6.40 -134.41 -102.97
CA GLU A 382 5.77 -133.20 -102.45
C GLU A 382 6.74 -132.03 -102.64
N ASN A 383 6.24 -130.90 -103.14
CA ASN A 383 7.07 -129.73 -103.37
C ASN A 383 7.59 -129.21 -102.01
N PRO A 384 8.91 -129.20 -101.78
CA PRO A 384 9.48 -128.84 -100.47
C PRO A 384 9.15 -127.40 -100.06
N PHE A 385 8.96 -126.49 -101.02
CA PHE A 385 8.62 -125.09 -100.75
C PHE A 385 7.15 -124.90 -100.34
N GLU A 386 6.23 -125.60 -101.01
CA GLU A 386 4.81 -125.60 -100.62
C GLU A 386 4.62 -126.23 -99.24
N LYS A 387 5.33 -127.33 -98.96
CA LYS A 387 5.35 -127.95 -97.64
C LYS A 387 5.85 -126.97 -96.58
N ALA A 388 6.96 -126.28 -96.84
CA ALA A 388 7.51 -125.29 -95.91
C ALA A 388 6.52 -124.13 -95.62
N ARG A 389 5.82 -123.61 -96.63
CA ARG A 389 4.78 -122.58 -96.45
C ARG A 389 3.61 -123.07 -95.59
N ARG A 390 3.11 -124.28 -95.85
CA ARG A 390 2.00 -124.88 -95.10
C ARG A 390 2.36 -125.09 -93.63
N GLU A 391 3.54 -125.63 -93.36
CA GLU A 391 4.00 -125.89 -91.99
C GLU A 391 4.34 -124.59 -91.22
N LEU A 392 4.79 -123.52 -91.89
CA LEU A 392 4.96 -122.21 -91.24
C LEU A 392 3.64 -121.54 -90.85
N GLN A 393 2.57 -121.72 -91.63
CA GLN A 393 1.23 -121.25 -91.24
C GLN A 393 0.71 -121.98 -89.98
N SER A 394 0.97 -123.29 -89.85
CA SER A 394 0.57 -124.06 -88.65
C SER A 394 1.33 -123.60 -87.39
N LEU A 395 2.57 -123.14 -87.54
CA LEU A 395 3.42 -122.63 -86.46
C LEU A 395 3.07 -121.21 -85.95
N GLY A 396 2.28 -120.42 -86.70
CA GLY A 396 1.84 -119.07 -86.29
C GLY A 396 1.03 -119.05 -84.98
N ILE A 397 0.30 -120.13 -84.69
CA ILE A 397 -0.53 -120.31 -83.48
C ILE A 397 0.30 -120.18 -82.18
N LEU A 398 1.57 -120.56 -82.21
CA LEU A 398 2.47 -120.50 -81.04
C LEU A 398 2.78 -119.06 -80.62
N LYS A 399 2.93 -118.12 -81.56
CA LYS A 399 3.17 -116.69 -81.26
C LYS A 399 1.95 -116.06 -80.58
N GLU A 400 0.74 -116.43 -81.01
CA GLU A 400 -0.51 -115.95 -80.41
C GLU A 400 -0.70 -116.48 -78.97
N LEU A 401 -0.39 -117.76 -78.74
CA LEU A 401 -0.44 -118.38 -77.42
C LEU A 401 0.53 -117.73 -76.43
N ARG A 402 1.77 -117.41 -76.86
CA ARG A 402 2.76 -116.70 -76.01
C ARG A 402 2.28 -115.31 -75.62
N SER A 403 1.68 -114.57 -76.56
CA SER A 403 1.10 -113.25 -76.31
C SER A 403 -0.15 -113.31 -75.41
N ALA A 404 -0.91 -114.40 -75.47
CA ALA A 404 -2.05 -114.63 -74.57
C ALA A 404 -1.61 -114.96 -73.13
N GLN A 405 -0.52 -115.74 -72.96
CA GLN A 405 0.07 -116.07 -71.67
C GLN A 405 0.51 -114.80 -70.93
N GLN A 406 1.33 -113.97 -71.56
CA GLN A 406 1.87 -112.73 -70.97
C GLN A 406 0.76 -111.77 -70.52
N ARG A 407 -0.31 -111.62 -71.31
CA ARG A 407 -1.47 -110.78 -70.94
C ARG A 407 -2.24 -111.34 -69.75
N ASN A 408 -2.35 -112.65 -69.62
CA ASN A 408 -3.04 -113.29 -68.50
C ASN A 408 -2.23 -113.14 -67.21
N ASP A 409 -0.92 -113.33 -67.28
CA ASP A 409 0.00 -113.21 -66.15
C ASP A 409 0.07 -111.78 -65.60
N GLN A 410 0.09 -110.76 -66.46
CA GLN A 410 -0.01 -109.36 -66.02
C GLN A 410 -1.31 -109.07 -65.24
N ARG A 411 -2.43 -109.70 -65.61
CA ARG A 411 -3.70 -109.53 -64.90
C ARG A 411 -3.69 -110.25 -63.54
N ILE A 412 -3.04 -111.41 -63.47
CA ILE A 412 -2.80 -112.15 -62.22
C ILE A 412 -1.99 -111.30 -61.24
N VAL A 413 -0.87 -110.73 -61.68
CA VAL A 413 -0.01 -109.86 -60.85
C VAL A 413 -0.74 -108.62 -60.33
N ARG A 414 -1.56 -107.97 -61.17
CA ARG A 414 -2.34 -106.80 -60.71
C ARG A 414 -3.39 -107.14 -59.67
N LEU A 415 -3.99 -108.33 -59.75
CA LEU A 415 -5.00 -108.75 -58.79
C LEU A 415 -4.36 -109.22 -57.48
N SER A 416 -3.21 -109.91 -57.54
CA SER A 416 -2.47 -110.31 -56.33
C SER A 416 -2.05 -109.09 -55.51
N ALA A 417 -1.52 -108.05 -56.14
CA ALA A 417 -1.15 -106.81 -55.45
C ALA A 417 -2.33 -106.15 -54.70
N LYS A 418 -3.56 -106.27 -55.21
CA LYS A 418 -4.76 -105.77 -54.52
C LYS A 418 -5.13 -106.62 -53.31
N ILE A 419 -4.92 -107.94 -53.42
CA ILE A 419 -5.15 -108.90 -52.34
C ILE A 419 -4.09 -108.71 -51.24
N SER A 420 -2.81 -108.58 -51.59
CA SER A 420 -1.72 -108.29 -50.65
C SER A 420 -1.97 -107.02 -49.84
N ASN A 421 -2.40 -105.94 -50.50
CA ASN A 421 -2.76 -104.68 -49.81
C ASN A 421 -3.97 -104.83 -48.86
N ALA A 422 -4.94 -105.67 -49.23
CA ALA A 422 -6.09 -105.94 -48.36
C ALA A 422 -5.68 -106.74 -47.11
N ILE A 423 -4.74 -107.67 -47.25
CA ILE A 423 -4.17 -108.46 -46.15
C ILE A 423 -3.34 -107.58 -45.21
N ALA A 424 -2.47 -106.71 -45.73
CA ALA A 424 -1.74 -105.74 -44.91
C ALA A 424 -2.67 -104.80 -44.11
N GLY A 425 -3.88 -104.56 -44.62
CA GLY A 425 -4.92 -103.82 -43.91
C GLY A 425 -5.50 -104.56 -42.68
N VAL A 426 -5.35 -105.88 -42.61
CA VAL A 426 -5.85 -106.70 -41.50
C VAL A 426 -5.05 -106.45 -40.22
N ASP A 427 -3.73 -106.42 -40.28
CA ASP A 427 -2.86 -106.09 -39.14
C ASP A 427 -3.19 -104.72 -38.55
N ARG A 428 -3.44 -103.74 -39.42
CA ARG A 428 -3.83 -102.40 -39.02
C ARG A 428 -5.17 -102.42 -38.27
N ASN A 429 -6.15 -103.17 -38.76
CA ASN A 429 -7.46 -103.29 -38.11
C ASN A 429 -7.39 -104.03 -36.78
N THR A 430 -6.51 -105.03 -36.65
CA THR A 430 -6.25 -105.74 -35.38
C THR A 430 -5.72 -104.79 -34.31
N ARG A 431 -4.79 -103.88 -34.66
CA ARG A 431 -4.30 -102.82 -33.75
C ARG A 431 -5.39 -101.82 -33.35
N LEU A 432 -6.40 -101.63 -34.20
CA LEU A 432 -7.58 -100.80 -33.96
C LEU A 432 -8.71 -101.55 -33.23
N GLY A 433 -8.43 -102.76 -32.71
CA GLY A 433 -9.35 -103.53 -31.87
C GLY A 433 -10.36 -104.38 -32.65
N VAL A 434 -10.17 -104.61 -33.94
CA VAL A 434 -10.97 -105.56 -34.73
C VAL A 434 -10.17 -106.85 -34.92
N SER A 435 -10.42 -107.86 -34.09
CA SER A 435 -9.72 -109.15 -34.16
C SER A 435 -10.08 -109.92 -35.43
N CYS A 436 -9.08 -110.36 -36.18
CA CYS A 436 -9.25 -111.30 -37.29
C CYS A 436 -9.12 -112.74 -36.78
N SER A 437 -10.18 -113.55 -36.90
CA SER A 437 -10.18 -114.97 -36.51
C SER A 437 -9.89 -115.91 -37.69
N LEU A 438 -9.57 -115.36 -38.87
CA LEU A 438 -9.29 -116.12 -40.08
C LEU A 438 -7.86 -116.67 -40.03
N SER A 439 -7.69 -117.92 -40.45
CA SER A 439 -6.35 -118.47 -40.71
C SER A 439 -5.85 -117.94 -42.05
N LEU A 440 -5.00 -116.90 -42.01
CA LEU A 440 -4.41 -116.28 -43.19
C LEU A 440 -3.01 -116.79 -43.53
N GLY A 441 -2.43 -117.69 -42.72
CA GLY A 441 -1.00 -118.04 -42.79
C GLY A 441 -0.53 -118.52 -44.17
N GLU A 442 -1.30 -119.35 -44.86
CA GLU A 442 -0.94 -119.80 -46.22
C GLU A 442 -0.98 -118.65 -47.24
N LEU A 443 -1.95 -117.74 -47.09
CA LEU A 443 -2.11 -116.60 -47.97
C LEU A 443 -1.07 -115.51 -47.68
N GLU A 444 -0.70 -115.30 -46.41
CA GLU A 444 0.38 -114.41 -45.98
C GLU A 444 1.75 -114.93 -46.44
N SER A 445 2.00 -116.24 -46.31
CA SER A 445 3.21 -116.87 -46.87
C SER A 445 3.28 -116.65 -48.37
N ALA A 446 2.20 -116.92 -49.11
CA ALA A 446 2.17 -116.72 -50.55
C ALA A 446 2.42 -115.26 -50.96
N VAL A 447 1.98 -114.29 -50.15
CA VAL A 447 2.27 -112.86 -50.38
C VAL A 447 3.75 -112.54 -50.12
N ALA A 448 4.33 -113.07 -49.05
CA ALA A 448 5.75 -112.90 -48.75
C ALA A 448 6.65 -113.55 -49.82
N ASP A 449 6.28 -114.75 -50.28
CA ASP A 449 6.98 -115.48 -51.33
C ASP A 449 6.91 -114.73 -52.68
N LEU A 450 5.78 -114.09 -53.00
CA LEU A 450 5.64 -113.23 -54.18
C LEU A 450 6.60 -112.04 -54.16
N ASP A 451 6.83 -111.41 -52.99
CA ASP A 451 7.75 -110.28 -52.87
C ASP A 451 9.21 -110.71 -53.09
N ALA A 452 9.55 -111.95 -52.77
CA ALA A 452 10.89 -112.54 -52.95
C ALA A 452 11.09 -113.26 -54.31
N ALA A 453 10.02 -113.54 -55.06
CA ALA A 453 10.09 -114.35 -56.28
C ALA A 453 10.72 -113.62 -57.48
N THR A 454 11.62 -114.30 -58.20
CA THR A 454 12.18 -113.87 -59.50
C THR A 454 11.15 -113.99 -60.62
N ASP A 455 10.28 -115.00 -60.60
CA ASP A 455 9.10 -115.10 -61.47
C ASP A 455 7.84 -114.62 -60.73
N ARG A 456 7.54 -113.33 -60.89
CA ARG A 456 6.36 -112.71 -60.28
C ARG A 456 5.04 -113.25 -60.79
N ALA A 457 4.99 -113.84 -61.99
CA ALA A 457 3.74 -114.38 -62.52
C ALA A 457 3.34 -115.64 -61.76
N GLU A 458 4.28 -116.56 -61.53
CA GLU A 458 4.04 -117.80 -60.78
C GLU A 458 3.67 -117.53 -59.32
N GLY A 459 4.45 -116.70 -58.61
CA GLY A 459 4.13 -116.30 -57.24
C GLY A 459 2.76 -115.61 -57.13
N ALA A 460 2.39 -114.77 -58.10
CA ALA A 460 1.11 -114.10 -58.08
C ALA A 460 -0.08 -115.04 -58.34
N ALA A 461 0.13 -116.12 -59.09
CA ALA A 461 -0.89 -117.16 -59.26
C ALA A 461 -1.11 -117.93 -57.95
N GLN A 462 -0.05 -118.19 -57.18
CA GLN A 462 -0.16 -118.81 -55.85
C GLN A 462 -0.96 -117.94 -54.88
N VAL A 463 -0.72 -116.62 -54.83
CA VAL A 463 -1.54 -115.68 -54.04
C VAL A 463 -3.02 -115.75 -54.42
N LEU A 464 -3.34 -115.77 -55.72
CA LEU A 464 -4.72 -115.90 -56.19
C LEU A 464 -5.33 -117.27 -55.85
N HIS A 465 -4.51 -118.32 -55.83
CA HIS A 465 -4.93 -119.67 -55.48
C HIS A 465 -5.32 -119.76 -54.00
N HIS A 466 -4.41 -119.38 -53.10
CA HIS A 466 -4.67 -119.36 -51.65
C HIS A 466 -5.81 -118.39 -51.28
N PHE A 467 -5.95 -117.26 -52.00
CA PHE A 467 -7.07 -116.34 -51.79
C PHE A 467 -8.42 -116.98 -52.15
N ASN A 468 -8.48 -117.76 -53.24
CA ASN A 468 -9.69 -118.50 -53.59
C ASN A 468 -9.94 -119.66 -52.63
N GLN A 469 -8.90 -120.36 -52.18
CA GLN A 469 -9.03 -121.42 -51.18
C GLN A 469 -9.61 -120.86 -49.89
N LEU A 470 -9.10 -119.74 -49.38
CA LEU A 470 -9.65 -119.04 -48.21
C LEU A 470 -11.14 -118.72 -48.38
N LEU A 471 -11.54 -118.18 -49.54
CA LEU A 471 -12.95 -117.86 -49.82
C LEU A 471 -13.84 -119.10 -49.95
N THR A 472 -13.26 -120.25 -50.30
CA THR A 472 -13.98 -121.53 -50.42
C THR A 472 -14.12 -122.22 -49.07
N ILE A 473 -13.07 -122.17 -48.24
CA ILE A 473 -13.00 -122.82 -46.93
C ILE A 473 -13.77 -122.02 -45.88
N ASP A 474 -13.59 -120.69 -45.84
CA ASP A 474 -14.13 -119.85 -44.76
C ASP A 474 -14.73 -118.52 -45.25
N SER A 475 -15.70 -118.62 -46.17
CA SER A 475 -16.44 -117.46 -46.67
C SER A 475 -17.20 -116.71 -45.57
N ALA A 476 -17.72 -117.45 -44.58
CA ALA A 476 -18.49 -116.90 -43.46
C ALA A 476 -17.60 -116.14 -42.47
N GLY A 477 -16.38 -116.61 -42.20
CA GLY A 477 -15.39 -115.89 -41.40
C GLY A 477 -14.98 -114.57 -42.03
N VAL A 478 -14.79 -114.54 -43.36
CA VAL A 478 -14.46 -113.30 -44.10
C VAL A 478 -15.59 -112.28 -44.00
N GLU A 479 -16.85 -112.72 -44.11
CA GLU A 479 -18.03 -111.87 -43.93
C GLU A 479 -18.14 -111.31 -42.50
N THR A 480 -17.85 -112.15 -41.51
CA THR A 480 -17.87 -111.78 -40.09
C THR A 480 -16.84 -110.70 -39.79
N TYR A 481 -15.61 -110.87 -40.27
CA TYR A 481 -14.53 -109.89 -40.11
C TYR A 481 -14.86 -108.55 -40.79
N VAL A 482 -15.37 -108.57 -42.03
CA VAL A 482 -15.76 -107.34 -42.74
C VAL A 482 -16.91 -106.60 -42.04
N ASN A 483 -17.87 -107.33 -41.47
CA ASN A 483 -18.94 -106.74 -40.68
C ASN A 483 -18.43 -106.15 -39.35
N ALA A 484 -17.44 -106.78 -38.71
CA ALA A 484 -16.80 -106.24 -37.52
C ALA A 484 -16.08 -104.91 -37.81
N CYS A 485 -15.33 -104.82 -38.93
CA CYS A 485 -14.73 -103.57 -39.38
C CYS A 485 -15.78 -102.47 -39.62
N ARG A 486 -16.92 -102.81 -40.23
CA ARG A 486 -18.01 -101.85 -40.49
C ARG A 486 -18.61 -101.30 -39.19
N ARG A 487 -18.96 -102.18 -38.23
CA ARG A 487 -19.53 -101.77 -36.94
C ARG A 487 -18.59 -100.82 -36.20
N LYS A 488 -17.30 -101.13 -36.16
CA LYS A 488 -16.30 -100.28 -35.51
C LYS A 488 -16.13 -98.92 -36.20
N SER A 489 -16.20 -98.88 -37.54
CA SER A 489 -16.21 -97.61 -38.30
C SER A 489 -17.43 -96.74 -38.00
N GLU A 490 -18.62 -97.34 -37.82
CA GLU A 490 -19.84 -96.62 -37.42
C GLU A 490 -19.76 -96.08 -35.99
N GLU A 491 -19.15 -96.81 -35.06
CA GLU A 491 -18.90 -96.33 -33.69
C GLU A 491 -18.02 -95.07 -33.68
N VAL A 492 -16.92 -95.06 -34.44
CA VAL A 492 -16.01 -93.90 -34.56
C VAL A 492 -16.75 -92.68 -35.13
N LYS A 493 -17.53 -92.85 -36.19
CA LYS A 493 -18.33 -91.75 -36.78
C LYS A 493 -19.34 -91.14 -35.81
N ARG A 494 -20.00 -91.99 -34.99
CA ARG A 494 -20.92 -91.49 -33.95
C ARG A 494 -20.17 -90.69 -32.89
N ALA A 495 -18.99 -91.15 -32.46
CA ALA A 495 -18.15 -90.42 -31.53
C ALA A 495 -17.68 -89.06 -32.08
N GLU A 496 -17.23 -89.00 -33.34
CA GLU A 496 -16.83 -87.76 -34.02
C GLU A 496 -17.96 -86.73 -34.10
N SER A 497 -19.18 -87.16 -34.46
CA SER A 497 -20.34 -86.27 -34.49
C SER A 497 -20.68 -85.66 -33.12
N GLN A 498 -20.48 -86.45 -32.06
CA GLN A 498 -20.68 -86.02 -30.68
C GLN A 498 -19.57 -85.08 -30.20
N VAL A 499 -18.32 -85.28 -30.62
CA VAL A 499 -17.19 -84.37 -30.38
C VAL A 499 -17.48 -83.00 -30.97
N LYS A 500 -17.85 -82.94 -32.26
CA LYS A 500 -18.15 -81.68 -32.94
C LYS A 500 -19.24 -80.87 -32.23
N ARG A 501 -20.32 -81.53 -31.81
CA ARG A 501 -21.41 -80.90 -31.04
C ARG A 501 -20.95 -80.38 -29.67
N LEU A 502 -20.05 -81.08 -28.99
CA LEU A 502 -19.51 -80.67 -27.69
C LEU A 502 -18.54 -79.49 -27.84
N GLU A 503 -17.74 -79.45 -28.90
CA GLU A 503 -16.83 -78.34 -29.23
C GLU A 503 -17.61 -77.06 -29.57
N GLU A 504 -18.67 -77.15 -30.38
CA GLU A 504 -19.57 -76.02 -30.69
C GLU A 504 -20.26 -75.46 -29.41
N GLN A 505 -20.72 -76.36 -28.52
CA GLN A 505 -21.27 -75.96 -27.22
C GLN A 505 -20.23 -75.32 -26.29
N ALA A 506 -18.98 -75.81 -26.30
CA ALA A 506 -17.92 -75.23 -25.49
C ALA A 506 -17.53 -73.83 -26.00
N GLN A 507 -17.46 -73.65 -27.32
CA GLN A 507 -17.10 -72.39 -27.96
C GLN A 507 -18.11 -71.28 -27.63
N THR A 508 -19.41 -71.55 -27.77
CA THR A 508 -20.49 -70.60 -27.43
C THR A 508 -20.45 -70.19 -25.94
N LEU A 509 -20.16 -71.13 -25.04
CA LEU A 509 -20.00 -70.83 -23.61
C LEU A 509 -18.77 -69.97 -23.33
N LYS A 510 -17.66 -70.21 -24.04
CA LYS A 510 -16.40 -69.47 -23.90
C LYS A 510 -16.52 -68.03 -24.43
N GLU A 511 -17.25 -67.84 -25.52
CA GLU A 511 -17.60 -66.51 -26.04
C GLU A 511 -18.43 -65.72 -25.04
N THR A 512 -19.48 -66.36 -24.48
CA THR A 512 -20.32 -65.76 -23.43
C THR A 512 -19.49 -65.39 -22.19
N GLU A 513 -18.56 -66.25 -21.78
CA GLU A 513 -17.63 -65.98 -20.68
C GLU A 513 -16.75 -64.76 -20.98
N GLY A 514 -16.21 -64.66 -22.19
CA GLY A 514 -15.39 -63.53 -22.64
C GLY A 514 -16.13 -62.20 -22.58
N THR A 515 -17.37 -62.16 -23.09
CA THR A 515 -18.24 -60.97 -23.05
C THR A 515 -18.51 -60.53 -21.61
N VAL A 516 -18.87 -61.47 -20.71
CA VAL A 516 -19.14 -61.14 -19.30
C VAL A 516 -17.89 -60.64 -18.58
N ARG A 517 -16.69 -61.17 -18.90
CA ARG A 517 -15.42 -60.67 -18.35
C ARG A 517 -15.12 -59.24 -18.77
N ALA A 518 -15.37 -58.89 -20.04
CA ALA A 518 -15.21 -57.52 -20.53
C ALA A 518 -16.15 -56.55 -19.80
N LEU A 519 -17.43 -56.92 -19.66
CA LEU A 519 -18.41 -56.15 -18.90
C LEU A 519 -18.00 -55.95 -17.43
N PHE A 520 -17.38 -56.94 -16.78
CA PHE A 520 -16.85 -56.76 -15.42
C PHE A 520 -15.66 -55.78 -15.35
N ALA A 521 -14.82 -55.71 -16.40
CA ALA A 521 -13.75 -54.74 -16.46
C ALA A 521 -14.30 -53.32 -16.63
N ASP A 522 -15.26 -53.14 -17.54
CA ASP A 522 -15.94 -51.85 -17.77
C ASP A 522 -16.70 -51.37 -16.54
N LYS A 523 -17.33 -52.28 -15.80
CA LYS A 523 -17.97 -51.98 -14.51
C LYS A 523 -16.95 -51.44 -13.51
N ARG A 524 -15.79 -52.09 -13.36
CA ARG A 524 -14.74 -51.63 -12.43
C ARG A 524 -14.17 -50.28 -12.84
N ALA A 525 -13.94 -50.06 -14.13
CA ALA A 525 -13.47 -48.77 -14.64
C ALA A 525 -14.49 -47.66 -14.33
N SER A 526 -15.78 -47.90 -14.58
CA SER A 526 -16.86 -46.95 -14.31
C SER A 526 -17.02 -46.65 -12.81
N GLN A 527 -16.89 -47.67 -11.95
CA GLN A 527 -16.93 -47.50 -10.49
C GLN A 527 -15.72 -46.72 -9.95
N SER A 528 -14.53 -46.95 -10.50
CA SER A 528 -13.32 -46.18 -10.18
C SER A 528 -13.48 -44.71 -10.55
N ALA A 529 -13.92 -44.43 -11.79
CA ALA A 529 -14.19 -43.07 -12.26
C ALA A 529 -15.23 -42.35 -11.40
N HIS A 530 -16.30 -43.04 -10.99
CA HIS A 530 -17.33 -42.48 -10.11
C HIS A 530 -16.76 -42.09 -8.72
N THR A 531 -15.82 -42.87 -8.19
CA THR A 531 -15.16 -42.59 -6.91
C THR A 531 -14.25 -41.36 -7.03
N VAL A 532 -13.43 -41.30 -8.08
CA VAL A 532 -12.55 -40.15 -8.37
C VAL A 532 -13.35 -38.86 -8.57
N ALA A 533 -14.47 -38.91 -9.30
CA ALA A 533 -15.35 -37.76 -9.44
C ALA A 533 -15.92 -37.31 -8.09
N GLY A 534 -16.23 -38.25 -7.18
CA GLY A 534 -16.66 -37.94 -5.82
C GLY A 534 -15.60 -37.23 -4.97
N GLU A 535 -14.34 -37.68 -5.05
CA GLU A 535 -13.21 -37.02 -4.38
C GLU A 535 -13.00 -35.59 -4.89
N LYS A 536 -13.08 -35.39 -6.22
CA LYS A 536 -13.00 -34.07 -6.85
C LYS A 536 -14.12 -33.13 -6.37
N ILE A 537 -15.36 -33.62 -6.27
CA ILE A 537 -16.48 -32.83 -5.72
C ILE A 537 -16.20 -32.42 -4.27
N SER A 538 -15.67 -33.31 -3.45
CA SER A 538 -15.33 -32.99 -2.05
C SER A 538 -14.24 -31.92 -1.96
N ALA A 539 -13.21 -32.00 -2.80
CA ALA A 539 -12.16 -30.99 -2.85
C ALA A 539 -12.69 -29.61 -3.27
N LEU A 540 -13.59 -29.57 -4.27
CA LEU A 540 -14.25 -28.33 -4.71
C LEU A 540 -15.12 -27.70 -3.61
N LEU A 541 -15.76 -28.49 -2.73
CA LEU A 541 -16.54 -27.96 -1.61
C LEU A 541 -15.65 -27.26 -0.56
N ILE A 542 -14.51 -27.86 -0.21
CA ILE A 542 -13.54 -27.25 0.71
C ILE A 542 -12.99 -25.95 0.11
N GLN A 543 -12.67 -25.96 -1.19
CA GLN A 543 -12.18 -24.77 -1.89
C GLN A 543 -13.24 -23.65 -1.94
N ARG A 544 -14.51 -23.99 -2.18
CA ARG A 544 -15.63 -23.04 -2.16
C ARG A 544 -15.76 -22.37 -0.80
N ASP A 545 -15.72 -23.14 0.28
CA ASP A 545 -15.89 -22.62 1.65
C ASP A 545 -14.75 -21.67 2.02
N GLY A 546 -13.50 -22.04 1.69
CA GLY A 546 -12.35 -21.15 1.88
C GLY A 546 -12.43 -19.85 1.06
N LEU A 547 -12.90 -19.91 -0.18
CA LEU A 547 -13.10 -18.71 -1.02
C LEU A 547 -14.22 -17.81 -0.49
N ARG A 548 -15.31 -18.39 0.05
CA ARG A 548 -16.43 -17.62 0.61
C ARG A 548 -16.03 -16.83 1.85
N ASP A 549 -15.23 -17.43 2.73
CA ASP A 549 -14.75 -16.76 3.93
C ASP A 549 -13.78 -15.60 3.58
N GLN A 550 -12.92 -15.81 2.57
CA GLN A 550 -12.08 -14.75 2.02
C GLN A 550 -12.90 -13.63 1.37
N ASP A 551 -13.95 -13.97 0.61
CA ASP A 551 -14.82 -13.00 -0.06
C ASP A 551 -15.60 -12.15 0.96
N ALA A 552 -16.11 -12.74 2.04
CA ALA A 552 -16.72 -12.01 3.14
C ALA A 552 -15.73 -11.00 3.78
N GLY A 553 -14.47 -11.40 3.96
CA GLY A 553 -13.39 -10.51 4.39
C GLY A 553 -13.12 -9.37 3.39
N ASN A 554 -13.10 -9.68 2.09
CA ASN A 554 -12.92 -8.69 1.02
C ASN A 554 -14.08 -7.70 0.96
N VAL A 555 -15.33 -8.15 1.11
CA VAL A 555 -16.52 -7.29 1.15
C VAL A 555 -16.45 -6.33 2.34
N ARG A 556 -16.12 -6.83 3.53
CA ARG A 556 -15.94 -5.99 4.73
C ARG A 556 -14.84 -4.95 4.52
N PHE A 557 -13.69 -5.36 3.98
CA PHE A 557 -12.58 -4.45 3.68
C PHE A 557 -12.98 -3.39 2.63
N ASN A 558 -13.58 -3.80 1.52
CA ASN A 558 -14.01 -2.89 0.46
C ASN A 558 -15.08 -1.90 0.94
N SER A 559 -15.99 -2.33 1.82
CA SER A 559 -16.94 -1.43 2.49
C SER A 559 -16.22 -0.39 3.35
N PHE A 560 -15.23 -0.83 4.15
CA PHE A 560 -14.42 0.06 4.96
C PHE A 560 -13.62 1.06 4.11
N ILE A 561 -13.02 0.64 2.98
CA ILE A 561 -12.32 1.53 2.04
C ILE A 561 -13.25 2.60 1.46
N LYS A 562 -14.46 2.21 1.04
CA LYS A 562 -15.46 3.16 0.53
C LYS A 562 -15.91 4.15 1.60
N GLN A 563 -16.14 3.67 2.83
CA GLN A 563 -16.44 4.53 3.98
C GLN A 563 -15.26 5.47 4.29
N LEU A 564 -14.01 5.00 4.24
CA LEU A 564 -12.81 5.82 4.42
C LEU A 564 -12.75 6.98 3.42
N GLN A 565 -13.06 6.73 2.15
CA GLN A 565 -13.09 7.80 1.14
C GLN A 565 -14.19 8.83 1.43
N LEU A 566 -15.38 8.38 1.79
CA LEU A 566 -16.49 9.26 2.15
C LEU A 566 -16.15 10.10 3.38
N GLU A 567 -15.62 9.47 4.42
CA GLU A 567 -15.31 10.13 5.68
C GLU A 567 -14.08 11.03 5.57
N TYR A 568 -13.19 10.80 4.61
CA TYR A 568 -12.11 11.75 4.30
C TYR A 568 -12.68 13.08 3.82
N ALA A 569 -13.69 13.06 2.96
CA ALA A 569 -14.37 14.28 2.52
C ALA A 569 -15.09 14.98 3.69
N ASN A 570 -15.72 14.20 4.59
CA ASN A 570 -16.34 14.75 5.80
C ASN A 570 -15.33 15.37 6.75
N LEU A 571 -14.22 14.68 7.04
CA LEU A 571 -13.14 15.18 7.91
C LEU A 571 -12.53 16.46 7.34
N TYR A 572 -12.24 16.50 6.02
CA TYR A 572 -11.72 17.68 5.36
C TYR A 572 -12.68 18.88 5.50
N ARG A 573 -13.98 18.65 5.27
CA ARG A 573 -15.02 19.67 5.43
C ARG A 573 -15.18 20.13 6.88
N ASP A 574 -15.16 19.21 7.84
CA ASP A 574 -15.26 19.53 9.27
C ASP A 574 -14.07 20.40 9.71
N LEU A 575 -12.85 20.07 9.27
CA LEU A 575 -11.65 20.86 9.53
C LEU A 575 -11.75 22.26 8.92
N LEU A 576 -12.19 22.37 7.65
CA LEU A 576 -12.35 23.67 6.99
C LEU A 576 -13.41 24.53 7.67
N ASN A 577 -14.55 23.94 8.04
CA ASN A 577 -15.61 24.64 8.76
C ASN A 577 -15.15 25.11 10.13
N TYR A 578 -14.38 24.29 10.85
CA TYR A 578 -13.81 24.67 12.14
C TYR A 578 -12.84 25.84 12.02
N LYS A 579 -11.96 25.83 11.00
CA LYS A 579 -11.08 26.98 10.70
C LYS A 579 -11.89 28.25 10.45
N LEU A 580 -12.85 28.19 9.53
CA LEU A 580 -13.67 29.35 9.16
C LEU A 580 -14.50 29.86 10.34
N ALA A 581 -14.95 28.98 11.23
CA ALA A 581 -15.62 29.37 12.47
C ALA A 581 -14.70 30.16 13.39
N LEU A 582 -13.46 29.70 13.61
CA LEU A 582 -12.46 30.43 14.39
C LEU A 582 -12.10 31.79 13.78
N GLU A 583 -11.94 31.87 12.46
CA GLU A 583 -11.68 33.13 11.76
C GLU A 583 -12.84 34.10 11.89
N LYS A 584 -14.07 33.63 11.63
CA LYS A 584 -15.29 34.44 11.75
C LYS A 584 -15.44 34.97 13.18
N GLU A 585 -15.27 34.10 14.16
CA GLU A 585 -15.32 34.47 15.57
C GLU A 585 -14.30 35.54 15.92
N ARG A 586 -13.11 35.47 15.34
CA ARG A 586 -12.05 36.45 15.54
C ARG A 586 -12.39 37.81 14.93
N ILE A 587 -12.78 37.83 13.66
CA ILE A 587 -12.99 39.08 12.90
C ILE A 587 -14.33 39.78 13.19
N THR A 588 -15.35 39.07 13.70
CA THR A 588 -16.67 39.69 13.91
C THR A 588 -16.61 40.75 15.01
N GLY A 589 -16.96 42.01 14.72
CA GLY A 589 -17.06 43.09 15.71
C GLY A 589 -15.73 43.78 16.03
N ILE A 590 -14.69 43.59 15.20
CA ILE A 590 -13.43 44.37 15.29
C ILE A 590 -13.32 45.44 14.20
N GLU A 591 -14.21 45.43 13.21
CA GLU A 591 -14.16 46.25 11.99
C GLU A 591 -14.05 47.75 12.27
N GLU A 592 -14.98 48.26 13.09
CA GLU A 592 -15.07 49.69 13.43
C GLU A 592 -13.84 50.14 14.22
N LYS A 593 -13.48 49.40 15.28
CA LYS A 593 -12.30 49.71 16.10
C LYS A 593 -10.99 49.58 15.34
N ALA A 594 -10.87 48.61 14.43
CA ALA A 594 -9.69 48.49 13.58
C ALA A 594 -9.56 49.70 12.65
N ALA A 595 -10.66 50.23 12.11
CA ALA A 595 -10.63 51.44 11.29
C ALA A 595 -10.24 52.66 12.14
N ASP A 596 -10.76 52.78 13.35
CA ASP A 596 -10.39 53.86 14.29
C ASP A 596 -8.90 53.83 14.66
N TYR A 597 -8.36 52.65 15.01
CA TYR A 597 -6.94 52.51 15.28
C TYR A 597 -6.07 52.81 14.06
N TYR A 598 -6.51 52.40 12.87
CA TYR A 598 -5.78 52.70 11.64
C TYR A 598 -5.73 54.20 11.37
N LYS A 599 -6.86 54.90 11.48
CA LYS A 599 -6.92 56.37 11.34
C LYS A 599 -6.04 57.06 12.38
N ALA A 600 -6.09 56.62 13.64
CA ALA A 600 -5.28 57.22 14.70
C ALA A 600 -3.77 57.04 14.46
N ILE A 601 -3.33 55.89 13.92
CA ILE A 601 -1.92 55.66 13.57
C ILE A 601 -1.48 56.53 12.38
N ASN A 602 -2.40 56.84 11.46
CA ASN A 602 -2.15 57.54 10.19
C ASN A 602 -2.75 58.96 10.17
N ASP A 603 -2.97 59.60 11.32
CA ASP A 603 -3.73 60.86 11.50
C ASP A 603 -3.14 62.08 10.75
N HIS A 604 -1.94 61.95 10.19
CA HIS A 604 -1.20 63.00 9.50
C HIS A 604 -0.93 62.69 8.00
N ASP A 605 -1.49 61.59 7.50
CA ASP A 605 -1.34 61.18 6.10
C ASP A 605 -2.35 61.91 5.21
N ASP A 606 -2.14 61.85 3.89
CA ASP A 606 -3.04 62.50 2.93
C ASP A 606 -4.46 61.89 3.02
N GLU A 607 -5.50 62.73 2.86
CA GLU A 607 -6.91 62.29 2.95
C GLU A 607 -7.24 61.11 2.02
N HIS A 608 -6.52 60.96 0.91
CA HIS A 608 -6.68 59.87 -0.07
C HIS A 608 -6.18 58.51 0.41
N GLU A 609 -5.34 58.47 1.46
CA GLU A 609 -4.81 57.26 2.09
C GLU A 609 -5.62 56.85 3.35
N SER A 610 -6.59 57.70 3.74
CA SER A 610 -7.48 57.45 4.87
C SER A 610 -8.53 56.39 4.56
N ILE A 611 -8.78 55.53 5.55
CA ILE A 611 -9.77 54.45 5.47
C ILE A 611 -10.94 54.79 6.38
N GLU A 612 -12.15 54.86 5.82
CA GLU A 612 -13.37 55.09 6.61
C GLU A 612 -13.84 53.83 7.32
N ALA A 613 -13.83 52.70 6.61
CA ALA A 613 -14.35 51.44 7.14
C ALA A 613 -13.55 50.23 6.64
N ILE A 614 -13.51 49.20 7.48
CA ILE A 614 -12.91 47.89 7.18
C ILE A 614 -14.03 46.86 7.15
N ARG A 615 -13.99 45.93 6.20
CA ARG A 615 -14.92 44.79 6.11
C ARG A 615 -14.18 43.52 5.77
N PHE A 616 -14.66 42.39 6.30
CA PHE A 616 -14.14 41.08 5.95
C PHE A 616 -15.08 40.37 4.99
N GLU A 617 -14.60 40.06 3.79
CA GLU A 617 -15.36 39.35 2.77
C GLU A 617 -14.89 37.90 2.69
N LYS A 618 -15.83 36.95 2.77
CA LYS A 618 -15.50 35.53 2.60
C LYS A 618 -15.26 35.22 1.12
N THR A 619 -14.08 34.73 0.77
CA THR A 619 -13.72 34.35 -0.61
C THR A 619 -13.21 32.90 -0.62
N GLY A 620 -14.02 31.98 -1.15
CA GLY A 620 -13.70 30.55 -1.16
C GLY A 620 -13.52 29.99 0.26
N ASP A 621 -12.29 29.54 0.55
CA ASP A 621 -11.90 28.84 1.78
C ASP A 621 -11.27 29.76 2.86
N GLY A 622 -11.37 31.09 2.68
CA GLY A 622 -10.81 32.09 3.59
C GLY A 622 -11.50 33.47 3.52
N TYR A 623 -10.86 34.47 4.11
CA TYR A 623 -11.35 35.85 4.19
C TYR A 623 -10.36 36.86 3.59
N ARG A 624 -10.89 37.87 2.88
CA ARG A 624 -10.15 39.03 2.37
C ARG A 624 -10.59 40.30 3.11
N ILE A 625 -9.67 41.26 3.23
CA ILE A 625 -9.92 42.55 3.88
C ILE A 625 -10.28 43.57 2.81
N LYS A 626 -11.48 44.12 2.89
CA LYS A 626 -11.96 45.22 2.06
C LYS A 626 -11.93 46.52 2.85
N ILE A 627 -11.46 47.57 2.21
CA ILE A 627 -11.38 48.92 2.78
C ILE A 627 -12.31 49.84 2.00
N SER A 628 -12.97 50.75 2.71
CA SER A 628 -13.78 51.81 2.11
C SER A 628 -13.04 53.13 2.23
N ASN A 629 -12.79 53.79 1.10
CA ASN A 629 -12.24 55.14 1.06
C ASN A 629 -13.35 56.18 1.31
N ILE A 630 -12.94 57.43 1.53
CA ILE A 630 -13.85 58.59 1.72
C ILE A 630 -14.85 58.74 0.56
N ASP A 631 -14.44 58.38 -0.66
CA ASP A 631 -15.31 58.40 -1.85
C ASP A 631 -16.36 57.26 -1.87
N GLY A 632 -16.44 56.43 -0.84
CA GLY A 632 -17.35 55.28 -0.73
C GLY A 632 -16.97 54.07 -1.59
N THR A 633 -15.82 54.09 -2.26
CA THR A 633 -15.32 52.98 -3.07
C THR A 633 -14.79 51.85 -2.18
N SER A 634 -15.11 50.60 -2.53
CA SER A 634 -14.65 49.41 -1.79
C SER A 634 -13.49 48.76 -2.54
N LEU A 635 -12.31 48.73 -1.92
CA LEU A 635 -11.07 48.23 -2.50
C LEU A 635 -10.51 47.06 -1.69
N ASP A 636 -9.64 46.25 -2.31
CA ASP A 636 -8.92 45.19 -1.61
C ASP A 636 -7.66 45.77 -0.95
N ALA A 637 -7.53 45.62 0.37
CA ALA A 637 -6.45 46.25 1.14
C ALA A 637 -5.05 45.92 0.58
N PHE A 638 -4.82 44.67 0.16
CA PHE A 638 -3.53 44.19 -0.32
C PHE A 638 -3.18 44.66 -1.73
N SER A 639 -4.19 45.06 -2.50
CA SER A 639 -3.99 45.56 -3.86
C SER A 639 -3.77 47.07 -3.89
N THR A 640 -4.05 47.77 -2.80
CA THR A 640 -4.12 49.24 -2.75
C THR A 640 -3.13 49.84 -1.75
N LEU A 641 -2.98 49.26 -0.56
CA LEU A 641 -2.13 49.83 0.50
C LEU A 641 -0.65 49.51 0.30
N SER A 642 0.22 50.44 0.69
CA SER A 642 1.67 50.22 0.75
C SER A 642 2.05 49.23 1.85
N GLU A 643 3.28 48.73 1.85
CA GLU A 643 3.76 47.82 2.89
C GLU A 643 3.68 48.45 4.29
N GLY A 644 4.01 49.75 4.42
CA GLY A 644 3.90 50.51 5.67
C GLY A 644 2.46 50.56 6.19
N HIS A 645 1.51 50.89 5.32
CA HIS A 645 0.08 50.91 5.66
C HIS A 645 -0.47 49.52 5.98
N LEU A 646 -0.02 48.47 5.29
CA LEU A 646 -0.40 47.10 5.64
C LEU A 646 0.11 46.71 7.04
N ARG A 647 1.30 47.13 7.45
CA ARG A 647 1.80 46.89 8.81
C ARG A 647 0.98 47.68 9.85
N ALA A 648 0.61 48.93 9.55
CA ALA A 648 -0.29 49.73 10.40
C ALA A 648 -1.69 49.10 10.52
N LEU A 649 -2.24 48.59 9.42
CA LEU A 649 -3.51 47.85 9.39
C LEU A 649 -3.43 46.56 10.21
N GLY A 650 -2.36 45.78 10.05
CA GLY A 650 -2.12 44.57 10.83
C GLY A 650 -2.07 44.86 12.34
N LEU A 651 -1.37 45.93 12.74
CA LEU A 651 -1.34 46.37 14.13
C LEU A 651 -2.74 46.77 14.62
N SER A 652 -3.47 47.57 13.83
CA SER A 652 -4.82 48.06 14.17
C SER A 652 -5.81 46.91 14.39
N LEU A 653 -5.77 45.88 13.55
CA LEU A 653 -6.58 44.68 13.68
C LEU A 653 -6.25 43.87 14.94
N LEU A 654 -4.97 43.78 15.32
CA LEU A 654 -4.54 43.10 16.55
C LEU A 654 -4.94 43.88 17.81
N LEU A 655 -4.89 45.22 17.76
CA LEU A 655 -5.37 46.07 18.86
C LEU A 655 -6.89 45.99 19.04
N ALA A 656 -7.65 46.02 17.94
CA ALA A 656 -9.11 45.85 17.97
C ALA A 656 -9.51 44.46 18.51
N MET A 657 -8.77 43.42 18.13
CA MET A 657 -8.91 42.08 18.70
C MET A 657 -8.63 42.06 20.21
N ALA A 658 -7.59 42.77 20.66
CA ALA A 658 -7.25 42.84 22.07
C ALA A 658 -8.36 43.54 22.87
N GLU A 659 -8.90 44.65 22.37
CA GLU A 659 -10.00 45.39 22.99
C GLU A 659 -11.27 44.55 23.08
N LYS A 660 -11.68 43.92 21.97
CA LYS A 660 -12.86 43.03 21.94
C LYS A 660 -12.79 41.94 23.00
N ASN A 661 -11.61 41.34 23.17
CA ASN A 661 -11.40 40.28 24.16
C ASN A 661 -10.96 40.78 25.54
N LYS A 662 -10.85 42.10 25.72
CA LYS A 662 -10.43 42.77 26.96
C LYS A 662 -9.13 42.21 27.55
N PHE A 663 -8.10 42.08 26.72
CA PHE A 663 -6.81 41.58 27.20
C PHE A 663 -6.24 42.50 28.29
N PRO A 664 -5.86 41.97 29.46
CA PRO A 664 -5.32 42.80 30.54
C PRO A 664 -3.86 43.21 30.29
N VAL A 665 -3.17 42.53 29.39
CA VAL A 665 -1.80 42.84 28.98
C VAL A 665 -1.60 42.67 27.47
N ILE A 666 -0.75 43.51 26.88
CA ILE A 666 -0.27 43.41 25.50
C ILE A 666 1.26 43.51 25.51
N VAL A 667 1.93 42.54 24.88
CA VAL A 667 3.38 42.50 24.74
C VAL A 667 3.75 42.81 23.29
N PHE A 668 4.50 43.89 23.08
CA PHE A 668 4.99 44.33 21.78
C PHE A 668 6.47 43.96 21.66
N ASP A 669 6.78 42.94 20.86
CA ASP A 669 8.15 42.51 20.57
C ASP A 669 8.70 43.22 19.31
N ASP A 670 9.40 44.34 19.52
CA ASP A 670 10.05 45.16 18.48
C ASP A 670 9.10 45.64 17.36
N VAL A 671 7.80 45.68 17.63
CA VAL A 671 6.71 45.95 16.67
C VAL A 671 6.81 47.33 16.04
N VAL A 672 7.15 48.33 16.84
CA VAL A 672 7.24 49.74 16.43
C VAL A 672 8.24 49.93 15.30
N ASN A 673 9.30 49.12 15.26
CA ASN A 673 10.33 49.19 14.23
C ASN A 673 9.89 48.60 12.89
N ALA A 674 8.76 47.90 12.85
CA ALA A 674 8.12 47.51 11.61
C ALA A 674 7.38 48.68 10.96
N ILE A 675 7.07 49.74 11.70
CA ILE A 675 6.25 50.87 11.22
C ILE A 675 7.17 52.06 10.90
N ASP A 676 6.80 52.82 9.87
CA ASP A 676 7.57 53.98 9.41
C ASP A 676 7.68 55.05 10.49
N SER A 677 8.78 55.81 10.46
CA SER A 677 9.17 56.73 11.55
C SER A 677 8.10 57.75 11.91
N ASP A 678 7.32 58.17 10.93
CA ASP A 678 6.41 59.30 11.04
C ASP A 678 5.16 58.90 11.84
N HIS A 679 4.66 57.67 11.62
CA HIS A 679 3.52 57.12 12.37
C HIS A 679 3.88 56.64 13.78
N ARG A 680 5.17 56.45 14.12
CA ARG A 680 5.58 55.98 15.46
C ARG A 680 5.15 56.92 16.58
N SER A 681 5.10 58.21 16.29
CA SER A 681 4.64 59.24 17.23
C SER A 681 3.17 59.02 17.60
N ASN A 682 2.32 58.87 16.59
CA ASN A 682 0.89 58.59 16.72
C ASN A 682 0.60 57.29 17.50
N ILE A 683 1.46 56.27 17.37
CA ILE A 683 1.35 55.03 18.18
C ILE A 683 1.52 55.32 19.67
N ILE A 684 2.48 56.18 20.04
CA ILE A 684 2.67 56.56 21.45
C ILE A 684 1.43 57.29 21.93
N ASP A 685 0.95 58.28 21.17
CA ASP A 685 -0.25 59.03 21.53
C ASP A 685 -1.45 58.10 21.72
N LEU A 686 -1.65 57.16 20.79
CA LEU A 686 -2.69 56.13 20.87
C LEU A 686 -2.58 55.27 22.15
N PHE A 687 -1.37 54.90 22.57
CA PHE A 687 -1.17 54.12 23.80
C PHE A 687 -1.64 54.87 25.06
N PHE A 688 -1.61 56.20 25.07
CA PHE A 688 -1.98 57.02 26.23
C PHE A 688 -3.39 57.65 26.10
N SER A 689 -3.88 57.90 24.89
CA SER A 689 -5.17 58.56 24.65
C SER A 689 -6.35 57.58 24.60
N ASP A 690 -6.19 56.40 24.02
CA ASP A 690 -7.31 55.46 23.82
C ASP A 690 -7.83 54.90 25.17
N PRO A 691 -9.17 54.86 25.40
CA PRO A 691 -9.75 54.44 26.68
C PRO A 691 -9.39 53.02 27.13
N TYR A 692 -9.22 52.08 26.19
CA TYR A 692 -8.84 50.70 26.48
C TYR A 692 -7.32 50.61 26.69
N LEU A 693 -6.54 51.07 25.72
CA LEU A 693 -5.09 50.95 25.72
C LEU A 693 -4.44 51.70 26.89
N ARG A 694 -4.98 52.85 27.30
CA ARG A 694 -4.52 53.61 28.47
C ARG A 694 -4.59 52.81 29.78
N ARG A 695 -5.58 51.90 29.90
CA ARG A 695 -5.82 51.08 31.11
C ARG A 695 -5.16 49.70 31.04
N THR A 696 -4.85 49.25 29.83
CA THR A 696 -4.23 47.94 29.58
C THR A 696 -2.74 47.97 29.89
N GLN A 697 -2.24 46.91 30.53
CA GLN A 697 -0.81 46.77 30.78
C GLN A 697 -0.06 46.54 29.46
N MET A 698 1.02 47.26 29.22
CA MET A 698 1.84 47.13 28.02
C MET A 698 3.27 46.79 28.39
N VAL A 699 3.86 45.84 27.66
CA VAL A 699 5.29 45.53 27.69
C VAL A 699 5.84 45.77 26.30
N VAL A 700 6.56 46.88 26.13
CA VAL A 700 7.07 47.33 24.83
C VAL A 700 8.57 47.15 24.78
N THR A 701 9.08 46.37 23.83
CA THR A 701 10.52 46.31 23.54
C THR A 701 10.84 47.12 22.28
N THR A 702 11.95 47.86 22.30
CA THR A 702 12.40 48.62 21.12
C THR A 702 13.92 48.78 21.10
N HIS A 703 14.49 48.89 19.90
CA HIS A 703 15.87 49.36 19.68
C HIS A 703 15.94 50.82 19.21
N ASP A 704 14.80 51.46 18.94
CA ASP A 704 14.73 52.86 18.58
C ASP A 704 14.83 53.72 19.84
N ARG A 705 15.95 54.43 19.95
CA ARG A 705 16.23 55.33 21.06
C ARG A 705 15.29 56.52 21.07
N LEU A 706 14.95 57.09 19.92
CA LEU A 706 14.07 58.26 19.83
C LEU A 706 12.65 57.89 20.26
N PHE A 707 12.16 56.72 19.83
CA PHE A 707 10.87 56.20 20.28
C PHE A 707 10.85 55.98 21.79
N TRP A 708 11.88 55.34 22.35
CA TRP A 708 11.97 55.10 23.78
C TRP A 708 12.02 56.40 24.59
N GLU A 709 12.80 57.38 24.14
CA GLU A 709 12.89 58.70 24.78
C GLU A 709 11.54 59.42 24.73
N ARG A 710 10.87 59.46 23.57
CA ARG A 710 9.55 60.09 23.42
C ARG A 710 8.48 59.40 24.26
N PHE A 711 8.48 58.07 24.31
CA PHE A 711 7.56 57.30 25.15
C PHE A 711 7.73 57.65 26.63
N CYS A 712 8.97 57.72 27.12
CA CYS A 712 9.24 58.09 28.50
C CYS A 712 8.78 59.53 28.79
N MET A 713 9.01 60.46 27.86
CA MET A 713 8.56 61.85 28.01
C MET A 713 7.03 61.95 28.13
N ILE A 714 6.29 61.30 27.23
CA ILE A 714 4.82 61.32 27.26
C ILE A 714 4.32 60.61 28.53
N ALA A 715 4.93 59.48 28.91
CA ALA A 715 4.56 58.74 30.12
C ALA A 715 4.65 59.59 31.39
N GLU A 716 5.69 60.43 31.52
CA GLU A 716 5.88 61.30 32.67
C GLU A 716 4.95 62.50 32.74
N ARG A 717 4.56 63.03 31.59
CA ARG A 717 3.62 64.15 31.49
C ARG A 717 2.17 63.67 31.65
N HIS A 718 1.92 62.41 31.36
CA HIS A 718 0.60 61.84 31.43
C HIS A 718 0.10 61.72 32.89
N PRO A 719 -1.22 61.86 33.15
CA PRO A 719 -1.83 61.68 34.47
C PRO A 719 -1.53 60.35 35.21
N GLN A 720 -0.91 59.37 34.55
CA GLN A 720 -0.53 58.06 35.10
C GLN A 720 1.00 57.88 35.14
N ALA A 721 1.75 58.97 35.29
CA ALA A 721 3.21 58.98 35.37
C ALA A 721 3.77 58.04 36.47
N ASP A 722 3.01 57.79 37.54
CA ASP A 722 3.35 56.86 38.61
C ASP A 722 3.23 55.38 38.22
N GLN A 723 2.63 55.08 37.07
CA GLN A 723 2.28 53.72 36.63
C GLN A 723 3.08 53.24 35.43
N HIS A 724 4.20 53.89 35.12
CA HIS A 724 5.14 53.45 34.09
C HIS A 724 6.47 52.96 34.65
N SER A 725 7.17 52.12 33.88
CA SER A 725 8.55 51.71 34.12
C SER A 725 9.35 51.77 32.82
N SER A 726 10.61 52.14 32.93
CA SER A 726 11.56 52.20 31.83
C SER A 726 12.83 51.47 32.23
N CYS A 727 13.26 50.53 31.39
CA CYS A 727 14.43 49.71 31.65
C CYS A 727 15.33 49.65 30.41
N ILE A 728 16.65 49.64 30.62
CA ILE A 728 17.64 49.36 29.59
C ILE A 728 18.16 47.93 29.77
N LEU A 729 18.14 47.16 28.69
CA LEU A 729 18.72 45.82 28.66
C LEU A 729 20.14 45.88 28.09
N SER A 730 21.09 45.26 28.79
CA SER A 730 22.48 45.13 28.33
C SER A 730 22.94 43.68 28.44
N TYR A 731 23.57 43.17 27.40
CA TYR A 731 24.09 41.81 27.39
C TYR A 731 25.54 41.77 27.89
N THR A 732 25.79 40.95 28.92
CA THR A 732 27.13 40.72 29.49
C THR A 732 27.58 39.27 29.28
N ASN A 733 28.84 38.96 29.57
CA ASN A 733 29.37 37.58 29.59
C ASN A 733 28.61 36.66 30.57
N LYS A 734 27.98 37.23 31.61
CA LYS A 734 27.16 36.51 32.59
C LYS A 734 25.66 36.52 32.27
N GLY A 735 25.23 37.25 31.24
CA GLY A 735 23.85 37.32 30.75
C GLY A 735 23.29 38.72 30.70
N ILE A 736 21.99 38.82 30.42
CA ILE A 736 21.27 40.08 30.35
C ILE A 736 21.19 40.70 31.74
N VAL A 737 21.63 41.95 31.83
CA VAL A 737 21.42 42.82 33.00
C VAL A 737 20.32 43.81 32.62
N VAL A 738 19.37 43.97 33.54
CA VAL A 738 18.25 44.91 33.42
C VAL A 738 18.56 46.06 34.34
N VAL A 739 18.67 47.26 33.80
CA VAL A 739 18.91 48.48 34.57
C VAL A 739 17.65 49.31 34.51
N ASP A 740 17.06 49.60 35.67
CA ASP A 740 15.99 50.58 35.78
C ASP A 740 16.57 51.93 35.36
N TYR A 741 15.93 52.54 34.37
CA TYR A 741 16.34 53.83 33.85
C TYR A 741 15.23 54.81 34.16
N ALA A 742 15.52 55.83 34.97
CA ALA A 742 14.54 56.84 35.27
C ALA A 742 14.12 57.53 33.96
N GLY A 743 12.82 57.55 33.70
CA GLY A 743 12.26 58.37 32.62
C GLY A 743 12.66 59.84 32.81
N GLY A 744 12.51 60.64 31.76
CA GLY A 744 12.50 62.08 31.92
C GLY A 744 13.82 62.81 31.90
N PHE A 745 13.76 64.08 31.51
CA PHE A 745 14.94 64.94 31.54
C PHE A 745 15.36 65.26 32.98
N LYS A 746 14.41 65.36 33.92
CA LYS A 746 14.71 65.73 35.32
C LYS A 746 15.71 64.77 35.97
N ALA A 747 15.44 63.46 35.90
CA ALA A 747 16.29 62.43 36.46
C ALA A 747 17.59 62.26 35.64
N LYS A 748 17.52 62.29 34.31
CA LYS A 748 18.70 62.23 33.43
C LYS A 748 19.72 63.33 33.71
N ILE A 749 19.25 64.56 33.97
CA ILE A 749 20.11 65.70 34.31
C ILE A 749 20.77 65.45 35.67
N GLN A 750 20.00 65.01 36.68
CA GLN A 750 20.52 64.70 38.00
C GLN A 750 21.55 63.56 37.99
N GLU A 751 21.30 62.48 37.26
CA GLU A 751 22.23 61.36 37.09
C GLU A 751 23.52 61.79 36.40
N ALA A 752 23.42 62.55 35.31
CA ALA A 752 24.59 63.11 34.63
C ALA A 752 25.41 64.00 35.56
N LEU A 753 24.75 64.86 36.36
CA LEU A 753 25.42 65.71 37.34
C LEU A 753 26.05 64.92 38.50
N ALA A 754 25.46 63.79 38.90
CA ALA A 754 26.00 62.93 39.95
C ALA A 754 27.34 62.29 39.57
N VAL A 755 27.58 62.07 38.27
CA VAL A 755 28.87 61.60 37.72
C VAL A 755 29.72 62.72 37.12
N TYR A 756 29.37 63.98 37.39
CA TYR A 756 30.05 65.18 36.89
C TYR A 756 30.07 65.34 35.35
N ASP A 757 29.15 64.69 34.64
CA ASP A 757 28.96 64.86 33.20
C ASP A 757 28.10 66.10 32.90
N VAL A 758 28.74 67.26 33.07
CA VAL A 758 28.15 68.58 32.82
C VAL A 758 27.64 68.73 31.39
N ARG A 759 28.33 68.13 30.41
CA ARG A 759 27.95 68.24 28.99
C ARG A 759 26.65 67.51 28.72
N GLN A 760 26.54 66.26 29.19
CA GLN A 760 25.35 65.46 29.01
C GLN A 760 24.14 66.07 29.74
N ALA A 761 24.36 66.59 30.95
CA ALA A 761 23.34 67.34 31.70
C ALA A 761 22.82 68.55 30.92
N LEU A 762 23.71 69.36 30.30
CA LEU A 762 23.31 70.51 29.49
C LEU A 762 22.55 70.12 28.22
N ILE A 763 22.94 69.02 27.56
CA ILE A 763 22.19 68.49 26.40
C ILE A 763 20.77 68.11 26.81
N TYR A 764 20.60 67.44 27.95
CA TYR A 764 19.26 67.09 28.44
C TYR A 764 18.44 68.30 28.89
N CYS A 765 19.06 69.28 29.57
CA CYS A 765 18.43 70.57 29.86
C CYS A 765 17.91 71.22 28.58
N ARG A 766 18.71 71.17 27.50
CA ARG A 766 18.33 71.75 26.23
C ARG A 766 17.13 71.04 25.64
N ILE A 767 17.21 69.74 25.42
CA ILE A 767 16.12 68.96 24.82
C ILE A 767 14.82 69.12 25.63
N TRP A 768 14.90 69.16 26.97
CA TRP A 768 13.75 69.45 27.83
C TRP A 768 13.11 70.79 27.51
N PHE A 769 13.92 71.85 27.49
CA PHE A 769 13.47 73.19 27.17
C PHE A 769 12.89 73.28 25.75
N GLU A 770 13.54 72.70 24.73
CA GLU A 770 13.02 72.70 23.35
C GLU A 770 11.65 72.01 23.29
N SER A 771 11.54 70.83 23.90
CA SER A 771 10.31 70.02 23.87
C SER A 771 9.15 70.74 24.54
N MET A 772 9.40 71.32 25.72
CA MET A 772 8.43 72.07 26.51
C MET A 772 7.91 73.31 25.78
N VAL A 773 8.79 74.09 25.14
CA VAL A 773 8.39 75.29 24.40
C VAL A 773 7.63 74.91 23.13
N VAL A 774 8.07 73.89 22.39
CA VAL A 774 7.36 73.44 21.18
C VAL A 774 5.94 72.98 21.53
N GLU A 775 5.78 72.20 22.59
CA GLU A 775 4.48 71.79 23.12
C GLU A 775 3.60 73.00 23.47
N TYR A 776 4.13 73.97 24.23
CA TYR A 776 3.39 75.18 24.55
C TYR A 776 2.96 75.94 23.29
N CYS A 777 3.84 76.03 22.29
CA CYS A 777 3.52 76.65 21.01
C CYS A 777 2.41 75.92 20.24
N LEU A 778 2.39 74.59 20.28
CA LEU A 778 1.36 73.77 19.64
C LEU A 778 0.01 73.92 20.35
N GLU A 779 -0.03 73.77 21.67
CA GLU A 779 -1.27 73.88 22.47
C GLU A 779 -1.90 75.27 22.40
N ASN A 780 -1.08 76.31 22.26
CA ASN A 780 -1.55 77.69 22.21
C ASN A 780 -1.58 78.28 20.79
N GLU A 781 -1.49 77.44 19.76
CA GLU A 781 -1.58 77.82 18.33
C GLU A 781 -0.68 79.04 17.99
N VAL A 782 0.58 79.02 18.44
CA VAL A 782 1.53 80.12 18.22
C VAL A 782 1.91 80.22 16.75
N LEU A 783 1.49 81.31 16.10
CA LEU A 783 1.84 81.61 14.71
C LEU A 783 3.33 81.95 14.56
N ILE A 784 3.97 81.41 13.51
CA ILE A 784 5.38 81.67 13.22
C ILE A 784 5.55 82.28 11.82
N THR A 785 6.43 83.28 11.70
CA THR A 785 6.81 83.88 10.41
C THR A 785 8.26 83.56 10.06
N ALA A 786 8.50 82.92 8.91
CA ALA A 786 9.84 82.58 8.42
C ALA A 786 10.31 83.51 7.28
N LYS A 787 11.63 83.64 7.11
CA LYS A 787 12.26 84.35 5.97
C LYS A 787 13.20 83.39 5.24
N PHE A 788 13.12 83.33 3.92
CA PHE A 788 14.02 82.51 3.11
C PHE A 788 15.43 83.12 3.06
N GLY A 789 16.45 82.34 3.42
CA GLY A 789 17.86 82.72 3.33
C GLY A 789 18.63 81.86 2.33
N LYS A 790 19.73 82.39 1.74
CA LYS A 790 20.59 81.65 0.78
C LYS A 790 21.15 80.34 1.33
N SER A 791 21.31 80.21 2.65
CA SER A 791 21.73 78.97 3.33
C SER A 791 20.70 77.85 3.27
N ASN A 792 19.43 78.16 3.03
CA ASN A 792 18.33 77.18 3.05
C ASN A 792 18.24 76.40 1.73
N LEU A 793 18.97 76.81 0.68
CA LEU A 793 19.03 76.14 -0.62
C LEU A 793 19.57 74.71 -0.57
N LYS A 794 20.32 74.34 0.48
CA LYS A 794 20.92 73.00 0.65
C LYS A 794 20.16 72.11 1.64
N LYS A 795 19.01 72.55 2.15
CA LYS A 795 18.22 71.83 3.15
C LYS A 795 16.91 71.33 2.53
N ASN A 796 16.48 70.14 2.92
CA ASN A 796 15.22 69.54 2.45
C ASN A 796 13.97 70.26 2.97
N ILE A 797 14.10 71.13 3.98
CA ILE A 797 13.02 71.95 4.54
C ILE A 797 13.44 73.42 4.46
N TYR A 798 12.73 74.20 3.63
CA TYR A 798 13.04 75.62 3.40
C TYR A 798 12.58 76.54 4.54
N LEU A 799 11.56 76.11 5.29
CA LEU A 799 10.95 76.80 6.42
C LEU A 799 11.49 76.25 7.75
N GLN A 800 12.75 76.54 8.06
CA GLN A 800 13.34 76.20 9.36
C GLN A 800 13.53 77.48 10.19
N ILE A 801 12.83 77.59 11.31
CA ILE A 801 12.98 78.67 12.28
C ILE A 801 14.17 78.32 13.20
N SER A 802 15.00 79.31 13.55
CA SER A 802 16.05 79.07 14.54
C SER A 802 15.42 78.88 15.92
N LEU A 803 15.99 78.02 16.75
CA LEU A 803 15.57 77.81 18.13
C LEU A 803 15.41 79.14 18.89
N GLU A 804 16.39 80.03 18.79
CA GLU A 804 16.32 81.42 19.30
C GLU A 804 15.03 82.16 18.90
N LYS A 805 14.61 82.03 17.64
CA LYS A 805 13.39 82.67 17.14
C LYS A 805 12.15 81.95 17.64
N THR A 806 12.14 80.62 17.68
CA THR A 806 11.03 79.84 18.26
C THR A 806 10.82 80.22 19.73
N PHE A 807 11.90 80.38 20.49
CA PHE A 807 11.85 80.75 21.90
C PHE A 807 11.44 82.21 22.12
N ALA A 808 11.87 83.13 21.24
CA ALA A 808 11.43 84.52 21.27
C ALA A 808 9.92 84.69 21.02
N LEU A 809 9.23 83.69 20.47
CA LEU A 809 7.77 83.73 20.30
C LEU A 809 7.01 83.42 21.60
N VAL A 810 7.65 82.69 22.53
CA VAL A 810 7.08 82.38 23.85
C VAL A 810 7.34 83.51 24.84
N GLU A 811 8.44 84.25 24.68
CA GLU A 811 8.81 85.38 25.55
C GLU A 811 7.67 86.38 25.83
N PRO A 812 6.85 86.83 24.85
CA PRO A 812 5.71 87.72 25.10
C PRO A 812 4.51 87.04 25.77
N ARG A 813 4.46 85.71 25.80
CA ARG A 813 3.37 84.92 26.39
C ARG A 813 3.67 84.51 27.84
N ILE A 814 4.90 84.73 28.33
CA ILE A 814 5.27 84.54 29.74
C ILE A 814 4.80 85.78 30.51
N ALA A 815 3.72 85.65 31.28
CA ALA A 815 3.03 86.80 31.87
C ALA A 815 3.56 87.27 33.25
N TYR A 816 4.40 86.48 33.94
CA TYR A 816 4.65 86.67 35.39
C TYR A 816 6.10 87.03 35.74
N ASP A 817 7.06 86.17 35.37
CA ASP A 817 8.47 86.31 35.75
C ASP A 817 9.41 85.83 34.64
N LEU A 818 10.18 86.76 34.08
CA LEU A 818 11.18 86.49 33.04
C LEU A 818 12.54 86.07 33.61
N THR A 819 12.72 86.00 34.93
CA THR A 819 13.99 85.66 35.57
C THR A 819 14.52 84.32 35.10
N HIS A 820 13.66 83.28 35.11
CA HIS A 820 14.03 81.93 34.68
C HIS A 820 14.26 81.85 33.17
N PHE A 821 13.36 82.41 32.35
CA PHE A 821 13.51 82.44 30.91
C PHE A 821 14.77 83.20 30.46
N SER A 822 15.08 84.33 31.09
CA SER A 822 16.27 85.14 30.80
C SER A 822 17.56 84.40 31.16
N LEU A 823 17.57 83.65 32.27
CA LEU A 823 18.68 82.77 32.64
C LEU A 823 18.92 81.72 31.55
N ILE A 824 17.87 81.01 31.12
CA ILE A 824 17.94 79.97 30.08
C ILE A 824 18.39 80.57 28.74
N LYS A 825 17.84 81.73 28.35
CA LYS A 825 18.16 82.44 27.11
C LYS A 825 19.64 82.81 27.02
N LYS A 826 20.24 83.25 28.13
CA LYS A 826 21.66 83.59 28.19
C LYS A 826 22.58 82.37 28.09
N ASP A 827 22.16 81.27 28.71
CA ASP A 827 23.05 80.16 29.06
C ASP A 827 22.89 78.89 28.22
N LEU A 828 21.74 78.71 27.58
CA LEU A 828 21.35 77.48 26.87
C LEU A 828 20.93 77.74 25.42
N VAL A 829 20.35 78.90 25.12
CA VAL A 829 19.89 79.28 23.77
C VAL A 829 21.03 79.84 22.89
N ASN A 830 22.21 80.11 23.46
CA ASN A 830 23.38 80.63 22.73
C ASN A 830 24.17 79.48 22.05
N TRP A 831 23.82 79.19 20.80
CA TRP A 831 24.09 77.94 20.07
C TRP A 831 25.56 77.65 19.72
N GLY A 832 26.39 78.67 19.51
CA GLY A 832 27.70 78.54 18.84
C GLY A 832 28.75 77.65 19.54
N GLY A 833 28.55 77.29 20.81
CA GLY A 833 29.51 76.50 21.59
C GLY A 833 29.12 75.04 21.85
N GLN A 834 27.84 74.67 21.75
CA GLN A 834 27.36 73.35 22.19
C GLN A 834 27.35 72.30 21.06
N ASN A 835 27.29 72.73 19.80
CA ASN A 835 27.31 71.87 18.61
C ASN A 835 28.64 71.95 17.87
N GLN A 836 29.53 70.98 18.12
CA GLN A 836 30.50 70.54 17.13
C GLN A 836 30.05 69.15 16.65
N GLU A 837 29.44 69.09 15.46
CA GLU A 837 28.82 67.88 14.89
C GLU A 837 29.82 66.90 14.24
N HIS A 838 31.14 67.12 14.35
CA HIS A 838 32.15 66.23 13.76
C HIS A 838 33.31 65.95 14.72
N HIS A 839 33.64 64.66 14.87
CA HIS A 839 34.70 64.14 15.74
C HIS A 839 36.08 64.78 15.50
N ALA A 840 36.72 65.27 16.57
CA ALA A 840 38.15 65.13 16.82
C ALA A 840 38.44 65.47 18.29
N PHE A 841 39.11 64.56 19.01
CA PHE A 841 39.93 64.95 20.16
C PHE A 841 41.05 65.83 19.60
N ASP A 842 40.84 67.14 19.58
CA ASP A 842 41.92 68.11 19.41
C ASP A 842 42.13 68.77 20.77
N GLU A 843 43.14 68.29 21.52
CA GLU A 843 43.55 68.80 22.84
C GLU A 843 43.90 70.30 22.82
N ALA A 844 44.04 70.91 21.63
CA ALA A 844 44.28 72.34 21.46
C ALA A 844 43.01 73.21 21.40
N SER A 845 41.80 72.62 21.33
CA SER A 845 40.53 73.37 21.31
C SER A 845 40.03 73.70 22.74
N LEU A 846 40.89 74.38 23.50
CA LEU A 846 40.51 75.00 24.77
C LEU A 846 39.65 76.25 24.49
N ASN A 847 38.53 76.35 25.22
CA ASN A 847 37.54 77.45 25.27
C ASN A 847 36.35 77.25 24.31
N PHE A 848 35.19 76.74 24.76
CA PHE A 848 34.17 77.61 25.37
C PHE A 848 33.13 76.88 26.28
N VAL A 849 33.16 75.55 26.44
CA VAL A 849 32.14 74.79 27.21
C VAL A 849 32.77 73.88 28.28
N HIS A 850 33.82 74.38 28.95
CA HIS A 850 34.34 73.82 30.20
C HIS A 850 34.15 74.79 31.38
N SER A 851 33.43 75.90 31.20
CA SER A 851 33.31 76.96 32.21
C SER A 851 32.13 76.80 33.16
N LYS A 852 31.28 75.77 33.01
CA LYS A 852 30.14 75.54 33.90
C LYS A 852 30.39 74.42 34.90
N THR A 853 30.19 74.75 36.16
CA THR A 853 30.20 73.82 37.29
C THR A 853 28.84 73.11 37.38
N SER A 854 28.80 71.95 38.05
CA SER A 854 27.52 71.27 38.34
C SER A 854 26.52 72.21 39.03
N ALA A 855 26.99 73.12 39.89
CA ALA A 855 26.15 74.12 40.55
C ALA A 855 25.51 75.13 39.57
N GLU A 856 26.22 75.52 38.50
CA GLU A 856 25.67 76.40 37.47
C GLU A 856 24.68 75.69 36.57
N VAL A 857 24.91 74.41 36.27
CA VAL A 857 23.94 73.59 35.53
C VAL A 857 22.67 73.36 36.35
N ILE A 858 22.78 73.14 37.67
CA ILE A 858 21.63 73.03 38.57
C ILE A 858 20.76 74.29 38.51
N LYS A 859 21.36 75.49 38.45
CA LYS A 859 20.59 76.74 38.29
C LYS A 859 19.81 76.79 36.97
N ILE A 860 20.41 76.31 35.87
CA ILE A 860 19.74 76.23 34.56
C ILE A 860 18.60 75.21 34.62
N TYR A 861 18.85 74.05 35.23
CA TYR A 861 17.85 73.02 35.48
C TYR A 861 16.66 73.55 36.29
N ASP A 862 16.92 74.26 37.40
CA ASP A 862 15.87 74.84 38.25
C ASP A 862 15.08 75.91 37.50
N ALA A 863 15.76 76.72 36.67
CA ALA A 863 15.08 77.68 35.83
C ALA A 863 14.16 77.00 34.79
N ILE A 864 14.60 75.90 34.17
CA ILE A 864 13.74 75.15 33.22
C ILE A 864 12.55 74.53 33.95
N ARG A 865 12.79 73.93 35.12
CA ARG A 865 11.76 73.33 35.98
C ARG A 865 10.68 74.32 36.39
N LEU A 866 11.09 75.53 36.81
CA LEU A 866 10.16 76.59 37.20
C LEU A 866 9.49 77.22 35.98
N LEU A 867 10.19 77.38 34.86
CA LEU A 867 9.58 77.83 33.61
C LEU A 867 8.49 76.86 33.11
N GLU A 868 8.68 75.55 33.28
CA GLU A 868 7.65 74.56 32.96
C GLU A 868 6.37 74.76 33.80
N CYS A 869 6.54 75.13 35.08
CA CYS A 869 5.41 75.50 35.95
C CYS A 869 4.72 76.79 35.47
N GLN A 870 5.45 77.74 34.90
CA GLN A 870 4.88 78.98 34.35
C GLN A 870 4.11 78.75 33.05
N LEU A 871 4.59 77.85 32.19
CA LEU A 871 3.95 77.55 30.90
C LEU A 871 2.72 76.64 31.06
N PHE A 872 2.74 75.73 32.02
CA PHE A 872 1.68 74.71 32.22
C PHE A 872 1.15 74.67 33.67
N PRO A 873 0.69 75.79 34.25
CA PRO A 873 0.41 75.89 35.69
C PRO A 873 -0.74 74.96 36.16
N THR A 874 -1.84 74.87 35.40
CA THR A 874 -3.00 74.02 35.75
C THR A 874 -2.64 72.53 35.78
N GLU A 875 -1.89 72.06 34.78
CA GLU A 875 -1.46 70.66 34.69
C GLU A 875 -0.45 70.31 35.77
N LYS A 876 0.51 71.22 36.02
CA LYS A 876 1.52 71.06 37.07
C LYS A 876 0.90 71.06 38.46
N GLN A 877 -0.14 71.85 38.73
CA GLN A 877 -0.85 71.80 40.00
C GLN A 877 -1.43 70.40 40.25
N ALA A 878 -2.16 69.85 39.27
CA ALA A 878 -2.80 68.54 39.40
C ALA A 878 -1.77 67.39 39.49
N SER A 879 -0.64 67.49 38.80
CA SER A 879 0.43 66.50 38.82
C SER A 879 1.21 66.53 40.14
N CYS A 880 1.67 67.71 40.57
CA CYS A 880 2.46 67.87 41.80
C CYS A 880 1.65 67.50 43.05
N GLN A 881 0.35 67.82 43.12
CA GLN A 881 -0.52 67.39 44.23
C GLN A 881 -0.63 65.86 44.33
N ARG A 882 -0.70 65.15 43.20
CA ARG A 882 -0.75 63.69 43.17
C ARG A 882 0.58 63.07 43.58
N LEU A 883 1.68 63.57 43.01
CA LEU A 883 3.01 63.08 43.31
C LEU A 883 3.38 63.32 44.78
N LEU A 884 3.03 64.47 45.34
CA LEU A 884 3.24 64.77 46.77
C LEU A 884 2.48 63.79 47.67
N ARG A 885 1.26 63.36 47.31
CA ARG A 885 0.53 62.33 48.06
C ARG A 885 1.28 60.97 48.04
N ASP A 886 1.72 60.52 46.88
CA ASP A 886 2.46 59.25 46.74
C ASP A 886 3.79 59.28 47.48
N VAL A 887 4.56 60.36 47.35
CA VAL A 887 5.83 60.51 48.08
C VAL A 887 5.60 60.49 49.59
N ASN A 888 4.55 61.15 50.10
CA ASN A 888 4.21 61.11 51.52
C ASN A 888 3.79 59.71 51.99
N GLU A 889 3.05 58.94 51.18
CA GLU A 889 2.73 57.55 51.47
C GLU A 889 4.01 56.69 51.57
N ARG A 890 4.94 56.85 50.61
CA ARG A 890 6.24 56.17 50.60
C ARG A 890 7.11 56.55 51.79
N ILE A 891 7.10 57.82 52.22
CA ILE A 891 7.78 58.28 53.45
C ILE A 891 7.22 57.51 54.64
N GLY A 892 5.90 57.37 54.75
CA GLY A 892 5.24 56.60 55.82
C GLY A 892 5.68 55.13 55.83
N VAL A 893 5.65 54.47 54.67
CA VAL A 893 6.08 53.07 54.54
C VAL A 893 7.56 52.89 54.88
N GLN A 894 8.44 53.78 54.40
CA GLN A 894 9.87 53.69 54.62
C GLN A 894 10.25 54.00 56.07
N ALA A 895 9.57 54.96 56.72
CA ALA A 895 9.73 55.22 58.14
C ALA A 895 9.37 53.98 58.98
N GLY A 896 8.22 53.35 58.69
CA GLY A 896 7.81 52.11 59.36
C GLY A 896 8.79 50.95 59.12
N LYS A 897 9.39 50.84 57.93
CA LYS A 897 10.45 49.85 57.66
C LYS A 897 11.71 50.09 58.48
N ILE A 898 12.13 51.35 58.67
CA ILE A 898 13.31 51.67 59.48
C ILE A 898 13.12 51.26 60.95
N GLU A 899 11.91 51.41 61.49
CA GLU A 899 11.59 50.94 62.85
C GLU A 899 11.75 49.42 63.00
N GLN A 900 11.50 48.66 61.93
CA GLN A 900 11.65 47.20 61.89
C GLN A 900 13.11 46.74 61.64
N LEU A 901 14.00 47.64 61.19
CA LEU A 901 15.39 47.35 60.85
C LEU A 901 16.37 47.48 62.03
N THR A 902 15.88 47.57 63.26
CA THR A 902 16.70 47.74 64.48
C THR A 902 17.76 46.65 64.70
N ARG A 903 17.59 45.46 64.10
CA ARG A 903 18.54 44.33 64.15
C ARG A 903 19.37 44.12 62.88
N ALA A 904 19.19 44.94 61.85
CA ALA A 904 19.92 44.82 60.59
C ALA A 904 21.34 45.41 60.68
N PRO A 905 22.30 45.00 59.81
CA PRO A 905 23.64 45.60 59.76
C PRO A 905 23.61 47.13 59.60
N ALA A 906 24.60 47.82 60.16
CA ALA A 906 24.65 49.29 60.19
C ALA A 906 24.56 49.94 58.80
N GLU A 907 25.20 49.34 57.80
CA GLU A 907 25.17 49.79 56.40
C GLU A 907 23.75 49.77 55.82
N VAL A 908 22.95 48.74 56.15
CA VAL A 908 21.56 48.60 55.69
C VAL A 908 20.65 49.63 56.37
N GLN A 909 20.89 49.90 57.67
CA GLN A 909 20.16 50.95 58.39
C GLN A 909 20.51 52.34 57.85
N GLN A 910 21.78 52.57 57.51
CA GLN A 910 22.25 53.83 56.96
C GLN A 910 21.70 54.10 55.56
N ASP A 911 21.72 53.10 54.66
CA ASP A 911 21.10 53.19 53.33
C ASP A 911 19.58 53.44 53.42
N ALA A 912 18.89 52.72 54.32
CA ALA A 912 17.46 52.94 54.54
C ALA A 912 17.13 54.37 55.02
N ARG A 913 17.96 54.93 55.92
CA ARG A 913 17.85 56.32 56.40
C ARG A 913 18.17 57.35 55.31
N GLN A 914 19.18 57.09 54.49
CA GLN A 914 19.51 57.94 53.33
C GLN A 914 18.34 57.98 52.34
N LYS A 915 17.73 56.84 52.03
CA LYS A 915 16.52 56.76 51.19
C LYS A 915 15.34 57.53 51.78
N LEU A 916 15.11 57.44 53.10
CA LEU A 916 14.06 58.23 53.76
C LEU A 916 14.33 59.74 53.67
N ASN A 917 15.58 60.16 53.87
CA ASN A 917 15.95 61.58 53.73
C ASN A 917 15.78 62.08 52.30
N HIS A 918 16.12 61.26 51.29
CA HIS A 918 15.88 61.60 49.89
C HIS A 918 14.39 61.81 49.59
N LEU A 919 13.52 60.89 50.08
CA LEU A 919 12.07 61.04 49.92
C LEU A 919 11.53 62.31 50.58
N ARG A 920 12.02 62.66 51.78
CA ARG A 920 11.65 63.90 52.47
C ARG A 920 12.09 65.15 51.72
N ASN A 921 13.31 65.16 51.19
CA ASN A 921 13.79 66.28 50.38
C ASN A 921 12.93 66.46 49.13
N HIS A 922 12.58 65.36 48.47
CA HIS A 922 11.72 65.40 47.28
C HIS A 922 10.30 65.90 47.59
N ALA A 923 9.71 65.51 48.72
CA ALA A 923 8.43 66.07 49.17
C ALA A 923 8.53 67.59 49.43
N GLY A 924 9.66 68.05 49.97
CA GLY A 924 9.96 69.48 50.14
C GLY A 924 10.02 70.23 48.81
N GLU A 925 10.74 69.70 47.83
CA GLU A 925 10.82 70.27 46.47
C GLU A 925 9.45 70.36 45.80
N LEU A 926 8.63 69.30 45.90
CA LEU A 926 7.27 69.29 45.34
C LEU A 926 6.33 70.28 46.02
N SER A 927 6.51 70.52 47.33
CA SER A 927 5.75 71.54 48.04
C SER A 927 6.14 72.94 47.56
N GLN A 928 7.44 73.20 47.36
CA GLN A 928 7.92 74.46 46.79
C GLN A 928 7.43 74.67 45.34
N GLU A 929 7.40 73.61 44.52
CA GLU A 929 6.80 73.66 43.17
C GLU A 929 5.32 74.02 43.23
N LEU A 930 4.56 73.42 44.15
CA LEU A 930 3.14 73.73 44.32
C LEU A 930 2.91 75.17 44.76
N ASP A 931 3.66 75.67 45.74
CA ASP A 931 3.57 77.06 46.18
C ASP A 931 3.84 78.04 45.02
N TYR A 932 4.83 77.72 44.18
CA TYR A 932 5.15 78.51 42.99
C TYR A 932 4.04 78.43 41.92
N VAL A 933 3.52 77.25 41.65
CA VAL A 933 2.40 77.05 40.71
C VAL A 933 1.14 77.78 41.19
N GLU A 934 0.83 77.76 42.48
CA GLU A 934 -0.28 78.51 43.07
C GLU A 934 -0.09 80.03 42.89
N ALA A 935 1.13 80.53 43.05
CA ALA A 935 1.45 81.91 42.76
C ALA A 935 1.28 82.27 41.27
N CYS A 936 1.64 81.36 40.35
CA CYS A 936 1.39 81.54 38.92
C CYS A 936 -0.11 81.56 38.61
N LEU A 937 -0.89 80.62 39.16
CA LEU A 937 -2.35 80.54 38.97
C LEU A 937 -3.09 81.75 39.54
N ALA A 938 -2.62 82.34 40.64
CA ALA A 938 -3.22 83.52 41.24
C ALA A 938 -3.01 84.81 40.42
N GLN A 939 -2.11 84.79 39.43
CA GLN A 939 -1.76 85.93 38.58
C GLN A 939 -2.21 85.78 37.12
N MET A 940 -2.63 84.57 36.69
CA MET A 940 -3.32 84.35 35.40
C MET A 940 -4.72 84.97 35.43
#